data_AF-A0A412QEV7-F1
#
_entry.id   AF-A0A412QEV7-F1
#
_cell.length_a   1.000
_cell.length_b   1.000
_cell.length_c   1.000
_cell.angle_alpha   90.00
_cell.angle_beta   90.00
_cell.angle_gamma   90.00
#
_symmetry.space_group_name_H-M   'P 1'
#
loop_
_entity.id
_entity.type
_entity.pdbx_description
1 polymer ?
#
loop_
_entity_poly.entity_id
_entity_poly.type
_entity_poly.pdbx_seq_one_letter_code
_entity_poly.pdbx_strand_id
1 'polypeptide(L)'
;MKINRIFAVLMAVIFIGSQPMAVLAEDVPNETENVSNETAESEELRDQSGFVENSFRYSNGQPIQKRSAGAYAISDTSNAYKKINGVCYNSQGEPVERAIGKVIDVSEHNQDIDWEKVKNSDVDFAILRVGYGNDVSYQDDKKWQYNVSECTRLGIPFGVYIYSYAENTTEAESEADHVLRLIKGYNLAYPVYYDLEDNSQVSLGNDTIQKFAETFCNKISNAGYQVGVYANLNWWNNYLTGSVYNNWHRWVAQYNYQCDYNGNYDMWQCTSKAQVDGISTDVDVSFYYGDLLSDADVNTPVVEVGDTDLISYCANIQNDGWTDWKKNGHALGTIGKSLRLEALKIQTNSENLGVSYTGLVAGYGWTDEVQTGAMLGTEGQSRALEAIKLNLTGDDAENYDIYYRVHSSNFGWLGWAKNGEKAGTEEYGYAIEAVQIAVLPKGSAAPGETADAYRFNEEWNNPSVKYTAHVQNVGWQPTCCNQETAGTIGKNQRLEALQISLSGRGFSGDIHYSTHVEDIGWQSEVSNGETAGTTGQNKRIEAIKIWLTGEIEKEYDVYYRVHVQNFGWLDWAKNGEIAGTVNYGYRMEAIKIALVRKDGEGLTPVGTSSKTFDTQAVYSAHVQNIGWQDEVYNGETIGTVGQGLRMEALKLDLYKPLYLGDVTYSAHVQNIGWQDWKKDGEISGTVGEKLQMEAVKIKLTGEMADHYDIYYRAQVEELGWLEWVKDGKEAGTTGKGYRLESLEIKLVPKTEG
;
A
#
# COMPACT_ATOMS: atom_id res chain seq x y z
N MET A 1 -10.51 -28.02 49.43
CA MET A 1 -10.42 -29.46 49.77
C MET A 1 -9.84 -30.15 48.54
N LYS A 2 -8.69 -30.85 48.65
CA LYS A 2 -7.73 -31.17 47.55
C LYS A 2 -6.99 -29.87 47.06
N ILE A 3 -5.67 -29.76 46.78
CA ILE A 3 -4.55 -30.65 46.34
C ILE A 3 -4.58 -30.82 44.80
N ASN A 4 -3.55 -30.51 43.96
CA ASN A 4 -2.08 -30.23 44.10
C ASN A 4 -1.57 -29.38 42.87
N ARG A 5 -0.30 -28.93 42.61
CA ARG A 5 1.03 -28.91 43.30
C ARG A 5 2.02 -27.86 42.70
N ILE A 6 2.75 -27.13 43.55
CA ILE A 6 4.15 -26.58 43.52
C ILE A 6 5.01 -26.67 42.21
N PHE A 7 5.59 -25.53 41.74
CA PHE A 7 7.06 -25.22 41.76
C PHE A 7 7.46 -23.84 41.18
N ALA A 8 8.30 -23.05 41.90
CA ALA A 8 9.04 -21.87 41.39
C ALA A 8 10.13 -21.36 42.38
N VAL A 9 11.42 -21.37 41.99
CA VAL A 9 12.63 -20.74 42.60
C VAL A 9 13.75 -20.84 41.53
N LEU A 10 14.81 -20.03 41.40
CA LEU A 10 15.12 -18.58 41.52
C LEU A 10 16.61 -18.42 41.07
N MET A 11 17.09 -17.22 40.73
CA MET A 11 18.47 -16.94 40.31
C MET A 11 19.55 -17.15 41.40
N ALA A 12 20.79 -17.40 40.96
CA ALA A 12 22.02 -16.85 41.56
C ALA A 12 23.14 -16.72 40.50
N VAL A 13 23.96 -15.66 40.58
CA VAL A 13 25.10 -15.39 39.67
C VAL A 13 26.33 -15.02 40.50
N ILE A 14 27.49 -15.63 40.21
CA ILE A 14 28.83 -15.21 40.65
C ILE A 14 29.83 -15.41 39.48
N PHE A 15 30.92 -14.64 39.44
CA PHE A 15 31.82 -14.44 38.30
C PHE A 15 33.31 -14.54 38.75
N ILE A 16 34.26 -14.47 37.79
CA ILE A 16 35.74 -14.27 37.94
C ILE A 16 36.60 -15.54 38.20
N GLY A 17 37.71 -15.72 37.44
CA GLY A 17 38.93 -16.30 38.03
C GLY A 17 39.98 -17.11 37.20
N SER A 18 40.77 -16.46 36.33
CA SER A 18 42.19 -16.82 35.99
C SER A 18 42.59 -18.13 35.24
N GLN A 19 43.79 -18.08 34.64
CA GLN A 19 44.55 -19.07 33.83
C GLN A 19 45.99 -19.21 34.41
N PRO A 20 46.96 -19.95 33.82
CA PRO A 20 46.98 -21.29 33.18
C PRO A 20 48.17 -22.17 33.69
N MET A 21 48.43 -23.36 33.11
CA MET A 21 49.80 -23.90 32.93
C MET A 21 49.86 -25.06 31.91
N ALA A 22 51.07 -25.48 31.49
CA ALA A 22 51.32 -26.41 30.38
C ALA A 22 52.37 -27.50 30.70
N VAL A 23 52.36 -28.59 29.91
CA VAL A 23 53.35 -29.69 29.78
C VAL A 23 53.24 -30.13 28.30
N LEU A 24 54.23 -29.97 27.42
CA LEU A 24 55.53 -30.66 27.26
C LEU A 24 55.44 -32.15 26.88
N ALA A 25 56.33 -32.60 26.00
CA ALA A 25 56.32 -33.90 25.32
C ALA A 25 57.74 -34.46 25.13
N GLU A 26 57.87 -35.79 24.95
CA GLU A 26 59.06 -36.62 24.67
C GLU A 26 58.57 -38.11 24.68
N ASP A 27 59.08 -39.14 23.96
CA ASP A 27 60.11 -39.20 22.89
C ASP A 27 60.13 -40.58 22.16
N VAL A 28 60.46 -40.63 20.85
CA VAL A 28 61.38 -41.60 20.13
C VAL A 28 61.10 -43.16 20.15
N PRO A 29 61.60 -44.05 19.22
CA PRO A 29 62.33 -43.94 17.93
C PRO A 29 61.75 -44.65 16.67
N ASN A 30 62.01 -44.03 15.50
CA ASN A 30 62.53 -44.54 14.20
C ASN A 30 62.91 -46.03 13.95
N GLU A 31 62.53 -46.61 12.78
CA GLU A 31 63.46 -47.18 11.76
C GLU A 31 62.78 -47.53 10.38
N THR A 32 63.48 -47.20 9.27
CA THR A 32 63.56 -47.72 7.85
C THR A 32 62.45 -48.61 7.19
N GLU A 33 62.27 -48.70 5.86
CA GLU A 33 63.06 -48.28 4.68
C GLU A 33 62.21 -48.01 3.39
N ASN A 34 62.84 -47.37 2.39
CA ASN A 34 62.41 -47.01 1.01
C ASN A 34 61.25 -47.76 0.31
N VAL A 35 60.40 -47.02 -0.44
CA VAL A 35 60.46 -46.90 -1.93
C VAL A 35 59.54 -45.74 -2.41
N SER A 36 59.89 -45.15 -3.55
CA SER A 36 59.27 -43.95 -4.15
C SER A 36 57.79 -44.08 -4.52
N ASN A 37 57.03 -43.00 -4.31
CA ASN A 37 55.99 -42.58 -5.25
C ASN A 37 55.87 -41.04 -5.22
N GLU A 38 55.65 -40.40 -6.38
CA GLU A 38 55.34 -38.97 -6.43
C GLU A 38 53.85 -38.78 -6.13
N THR A 39 53.55 -38.11 -5.02
CA THR A 39 52.19 -37.64 -4.69
C THR A 39 52.28 -36.16 -4.39
N ALA A 40 51.51 -35.35 -5.13
CA ALA A 40 51.45 -33.92 -4.91
C ALA A 40 51.02 -33.61 -3.47
N GLU A 41 51.70 -32.64 -2.85
CA GLU A 41 51.23 -32.05 -1.60
C GLU A 41 49.91 -31.34 -1.87
N SER A 42 48.91 -31.56 -1.02
CA SER A 42 47.69 -30.75 -1.03
C SER A 42 48.04 -29.38 -0.45
N GLU A 43 48.28 -28.40 -1.32
CA GLU A 43 48.43 -27.00 -0.91
C GLU A 43 47.18 -26.57 -0.13
N GLU A 44 47.34 -26.26 1.16
CA GLU A 44 46.25 -25.72 1.98
C GLU A 44 45.86 -24.34 1.42
N LEU A 45 44.57 -24.13 1.14
CA LEU A 45 44.06 -22.83 0.72
C LEU A 45 44.43 -21.77 1.76
N ARG A 46 44.99 -20.65 1.30
CA ARG A 46 45.41 -19.57 2.20
C ARG A 46 44.20 -18.99 2.91
N ASP A 47 44.34 -18.81 4.22
CA ASP A 47 43.45 -17.93 4.97
C ASP A 47 43.64 -16.49 4.48
N GLN A 48 42.68 -16.00 3.71
CA GLN A 48 42.62 -14.64 3.19
C GLN A 48 41.85 -13.71 4.15
N SER A 49 41.56 -14.15 5.39
CA SER A 49 40.94 -13.29 6.40
C SER A 49 41.81 -12.06 6.70
N GLY A 50 41.18 -10.87 6.68
CA GLY A 50 41.88 -9.60 6.83
C GLY A 50 42.64 -9.10 5.59
N PHE A 51 42.57 -9.80 4.44
CA PHE A 51 42.91 -9.20 3.15
C PHE A 51 41.93 -8.06 2.84
N VAL A 52 42.40 -7.05 2.12
CA VAL A 52 41.65 -5.83 1.80
C VAL A 52 41.95 -5.40 0.37
N GLU A 53 40.94 -4.93 -0.37
CA GLU A 53 41.06 -4.71 -1.81
C GLU A 53 42.12 -3.65 -2.14
N ASN A 54 43.03 -3.97 -3.08
CA ASN A 54 44.19 -3.17 -3.42
C ASN A 54 44.42 -3.18 -4.94
N SER A 55 43.71 -2.29 -5.63
CA SER A 55 43.64 -2.25 -7.10
C SER A 55 43.82 -0.85 -7.68
N PHE A 56 43.35 -0.60 -8.90
CA PHE A 56 43.24 0.77 -9.43
C PHE A 56 42.07 1.56 -8.80
N ARG A 57 41.09 0.87 -8.20
CA ARG A 57 39.92 1.46 -7.50
C ARG A 57 40.17 1.64 -6.00
N TYR A 58 40.75 0.62 -5.34
CA TYR A 58 40.85 0.54 -3.88
C TYR A 58 42.29 0.59 -3.38
N SER A 59 42.50 1.16 -2.18
CA SER A 59 43.75 1.06 -1.43
C SER A 59 43.43 0.81 0.04
N ASN A 60 43.98 -0.28 0.60
CA ASN A 60 43.63 -0.80 1.92
C ASN A 60 42.11 -1.01 2.10
N GLY A 61 41.41 -1.49 1.06
CA GLY A 61 39.96 -1.71 1.10
C GLY A 61 39.13 -0.43 1.17
N GLN A 62 39.68 0.72 0.75
CA GLN A 62 38.98 2.01 0.71
C GLN A 62 39.08 2.64 -0.70
N PRO A 63 37.99 3.23 -1.24
CA PRO A 63 38.01 3.88 -2.56
C PRO A 63 39.05 4.99 -2.68
N ILE A 64 39.91 4.91 -3.71
CA ILE A 64 40.96 5.91 -3.94
C ILE A 64 40.32 7.18 -4.50
N GLN A 65 40.39 8.28 -3.75
CA GLN A 65 39.98 9.61 -4.23
C GLN A 65 40.94 10.21 -5.27
N LYS A 66 41.00 9.60 -6.46
CA LYS A 66 41.59 10.22 -7.65
C LYS A 66 40.76 11.47 -8.02
N ARG A 67 41.49 12.57 -8.33
CA ARG A 67 40.89 13.80 -8.84
C ARG A 67 40.29 13.56 -10.23
N SER A 68 39.24 14.31 -10.54
CA SER A 68 38.54 14.27 -11.82
C SER A 68 39.45 14.59 -13.01
N ALA A 69 39.00 14.19 -14.21
CA ALA A 69 39.61 14.61 -15.47
C ALA A 69 39.77 16.15 -15.54
N GLY A 70 40.79 16.61 -16.27
CA GLY A 70 41.12 18.02 -16.41
C GLY A 70 40.02 18.80 -17.14
N ALA A 71 39.58 19.92 -16.57
CA ALA A 71 38.48 20.71 -17.11
C ALA A 71 38.81 21.34 -18.47
N TYR A 72 38.09 20.93 -19.51
CA TYR A 72 38.14 21.52 -20.85
C TYR A 72 36.73 21.58 -21.47
N ALA A 73 36.36 22.77 -21.95
CA ALA A 73 35.12 23.12 -22.66
C ALA A 73 33.79 22.86 -21.91
N ILE A 74 32.84 23.79 -22.05
CA ILE A 74 31.51 23.67 -21.47
C ILE A 74 30.61 22.95 -22.48
N SER A 75 30.40 21.65 -22.28
CA SER A 75 29.19 20.96 -22.75
C SER A 75 28.10 21.03 -21.67
N ASP A 76 26.86 20.72 -22.05
CA ASP A 76 25.77 20.56 -21.09
C ASP A 76 25.82 19.15 -20.47
N THR A 77 26.56 19.01 -19.38
CA THR A 77 26.77 17.72 -18.69
C THR A 77 25.55 17.25 -17.89
N SER A 78 24.38 17.89 -18.00
CA SER A 78 23.14 17.47 -17.32
C SER A 78 22.69 16.05 -17.66
N ASN A 79 23.13 15.50 -18.81
CA ASN A 79 22.86 14.14 -19.26
C ASN A 79 23.96 13.12 -18.92
N ALA A 80 25.04 13.52 -18.24
CA ALA A 80 26.21 12.66 -18.06
C ALA A 80 25.89 11.35 -17.30
N TYR A 81 26.34 10.23 -17.85
CA TYR A 81 26.11 8.86 -17.35
C TYR A 81 24.65 8.41 -17.31
N LYS A 82 23.75 9.07 -18.06
CA LYS A 82 22.32 8.71 -18.10
C LYS A 82 21.95 7.88 -19.32
N LYS A 83 20.84 7.15 -19.21
CA LYS A 83 20.09 6.63 -20.35
C LYS A 83 18.79 7.43 -20.51
N ILE A 84 18.56 8.00 -21.69
CA ILE A 84 17.40 8.86 -21.96
C ILE A 84 16.77 8.41 -23.28
N ASN A 85 15.47 8.05 -23.24
CA ASN A 85 14.72 7.55 -24.40
C ASN A 85 15.43 6.40 -25.14
N GLY A 86 16.09 5.50 -24.40
CA GLY A 86 16.85 4.36 -24.95
C GLY A 86 18.33 4.64 -25.25
N VAL A 87 18.77 5.90 -25.30
CA VAL A 87 20.15 6.29 -25.67
C VAL A 87 21.01 6.52 -24.42
N CYS A 88 22.19 5.92 -24.36
CA CYS A 88 23.17 6.13 -23.29
C CYS A 88 24.06 7.37 -23.56
N TYR A 89 24.47 8.10 -22.51
CA TYR A 89 25.22 9.36 -22.62
C TYR A 89 26.51 9.35 -21.79
N ASN A 90 27.64 9.72 -22.41
CA ASN A 90 28.96 9.70 -21.79
C ASN A 90 29.18 10.80 -20.73
N SER A 91 30.38 10.87 -20.16
CA SER A 91 30.79 11.87 -19.16
C SER A 91 30.74 13.33 -19.64
N GLN A 92 30.64 13.57 -20.95
CA GLN A 92 30.50 14.90 -21.57
C GLN A 92 29.04 15.25 -21.93
N GLY A 93 28.09 14.32 -21.74
CA GLY A 93 26.69 14.48 -22.14
C GLY A 93 26.41 14.16 -23.61
N GLU A 94 27.31 13.41 -24.27
CA GLU A 94 27.20 13.02 -25.69
C GLU A 94 26.71 11.57 -25.84
N PRO A 95 25.91 11.24 -26.88
CA PRO A 95 25.44 9.87 -27.12
C PRO A 95 26.58 8.86 -27.31
N VAL A 96 26.51 7.74 -26.61
CA VAL A 96 27.44 6.61 -26.76
C VAL A 96 26.94 5.71 -27.89
N GLU A 97 27.58 5.79 -29.06
CA GLU A 97 27.20 4.97 -30.21
C GLU A 97 27.32 3.47 -29.88
N ARG A 98 26.34 2.68 -30.35
CA ARG A 98 26.20 1.21 -30.11
C ARG A 98 25.97 0.76 -28.65
N ALA A 99 26.00 1.64 -27.65
CA ALA A 99 25.61 1.25 -26.29
C ALA A 99 24.09 1.10 -26.19
N ILE A 100 23.63 -0.09 -25.79
CA ILE A 100 22.19 -0.42 -25.68
C ILE A 100 21.71 -0.53 -24.23
N GLY A 101 22.62 -0.64 -23.26
CA GLY A 101 22.32 -0.74 -21.83
C GLY A 101 23.16 0.19 -20.96
N LYS A 102 22.55 0.77 -19.92
CA LYS A 102 23.21 1.36 -18.75
C LYS A 102 23.18 0.33 -17.62
N VAL A 103 24.35 0.06 -17.07
CA VAL A 103 24.59 -0.98 -16.06
C VAL A 103 25.17 -0.33 -14.81
N ILE A 104 24.78 -0.83 -13.64
CA ILE A 104 25.49 -0.57 -12.38
C ILE A 104 26.23 -1.83 -11.93
N ASP A 105 27.38 -1.67 -11.30
CA ASP A 105 28.01 -2.75 -10.54
C ASP A 105 28.07 -2.40 -9.05
N VAL A 106 27.66 -3.34 -8.19
CA VAL A 106 27.37 -3.07 -6.78
C VAL A 106 27.78 -4.21 -5.83
N SER A 107 28.10 -3.81 -4.60
CA SER A 107 28.70 -4.62 -3.53
C SER A 107 28.31 -4.09 -2.15
N GLU A 108 28.88 -4.64 -1.07
CA GLU A 108 28.69 -4.08 0.28
C GLU A 108 29.09 -2.60 0.41
N HIS A 109 29.98 -2.11 -0.45
CA HIS A 109 30.46 -0.72 -0.44
C HIS A 109 29.36 0.30 -0.80
N ASN A 110 28.29 -0.15 -1.46
CA ASN A 110 27.12 0.67 -1.82
C ASN A 110 26.06 0.75 -0.70
N GLN A 111 26.30 0.08 0.44
CA GLN A 111 25.45 0.11 1.64
C GLN A 111 24.03 -0.45 1.38
N ASP A 112 23.00 0.16 1.95
CA ASP A 112 21.61 -0.21 1.72
C ASP A 112 21.07 0.49 0.46
N ILE A 113 20.62 -0.32 -0.51
CA ILE A 113 20.13 0.13 -1.81
C ILE A 113 18.60 0.05 -1.82
N ASP A 114 17.93 1.16 -2.15
CA ASP A 114 16.50 1.16 -2.45
C ASP A 114 16.29 0.68 -3.90
N TRP A 115 16.20 -0.64 -4.06
CA TRP A 115 16.07 -1.29 -5.36
C TRP A 115 14.76 -0.95 -6.09
N GLU A 116 13.72 -0.48 -5.38
CA GLU A 116 12.49 0.00 -6.03
C GLU A 116 12.71 1.32 -6.75
N LYS A 117 13.51 2.24 -6.18
CA LYS A 117 13.97 3.43 -6.94
C LYS A 117 14.89 3.05 -8.09
N VAL A 118 15.81 2.10 -7.91
CA VAL A 118 16.68 1.63 -9.00
C VAL A 118 15.87 1.02 -10.16
N LYS A 119 14.85 0.19 -9.88
CA LYS A 119 13.92 -0.38 -10.88
C LYS A 119 13.13 0.70 -11.65
N ASN A 120 12.87 1.84 -11.03
CA ASN A 120 12.19 3.00 -11.64
C ASN A 120 13.16 4.06 -12.20
N SER A 121 14.47 3.78 -12.23
CA SER A 121 15.50 4.67 -12.74
C SER A 121 15.80 4.44 -14.23
N ASP A 122 16.93 4.94 -14.71
CA ASP A 122 17.45 4.74 -16.07
C ASP A 122 18.44 3.57 -16.20
N VAL A 123 18.56 2.73 -15.16
CA VAL A 123 19.40 1.52 -15.13
C VAL A 123 18.64 0.33 -15.72
N ASP A 124 19.24 -0.38 -16.67
CA ASP A 124 18.64 -1.58 -17.29
C ASP A 124 18.91 -2.86 -16.49
N PHE A 125 20.11 -3.00 -15.93
CA PHE A 125 20.54 -4.19 -15.20
C PHE A 125 21.72 -3.93 -14.25
N ALA A 126 22.02 -4.91 -13.38
CA ALA A 126 23.11 -4.84 -12.41
C ALA A 126 24.12 -5.99 -12.55
N ILE A 127 25.37 -5.78 -12.14
CA ILE A 127 26.34 -6.85 -11.86
C ILE A 127 26.60 -6.85 -10.35
N LEU A 128 26.31 -7.97 -9.68
CA LEU A 128 26.35 -8.07 -8.22
C LEU A 128 27.63 -8.76 -7.74
N ARG A 129 28.35 -8.19 -6.75
CA ARG A 129 29.46 -8.93 -6.11
C ARG A 129 28.90 -10.11 -5.31
N VAL A 130 29.35 -11.33 -5.59
CA VAL A 130 29.03 -12.50 -4.74
C VAL A 130 29.93 -12.57 -3.50
N GLY A 131 31.17 -12.10 -3.63
CA GLY A 131 32.21 -12.17 -2.60
C GLY A 131 33.59 -11.84 -3.17
N TYR A 132 34.63 -12.31 -2.51
CA TYR A 132 36.03 -12.19 -2.91
C TYR A 132 36.81 -13.43 -2.50
N GLY A 133 37.81 -13.86 -3.27
CA GLY A 133 38.70 -14.95 -2.86
C GLY A 133 38.03 -16.32 -2.62
N ASN A 134 38.68 -17.15 -1.79
CA ASN A 134 38.35 -18.57 -1.60
C ASN A 134 36.90 -18.87 -1.18
N ASP A 135 36.44 -20.11 -1.42
CA ASP A 135 35.08 -20.56 -1.06
C ASP A 135 34.87 -20.74 0.45
N VAL A 136 34.72 -19.63 1.17
CA VAL A 136 34.46 -19.59 2.61
C VAL A 136 33.47 -18.48 2.96
N SER A 137 32.46 -18.80 3.76
CA SER A 137 31.27 -17.96 3.95
C SER A 137 31.48 -16.61 4.67
N TYR A 138 32.70 -16.33 5.14
CA TYR A 138 33.05 -15.00 5.67
C TYR A 138 33.59 -14.04 4.58
N GLN A 139 33.86 -14.55 3.38
CA GLN A 139 34.23 -13.76 2.20
C GLN A 139 33.05 -13.56 1.22
N ASP A 140 31.87 -14.15 1.50
CA ASP A 140 30.59 -13.79 0.88
C ASP A 140 30.36 -12.27 1.04
N ASP A 141 29.89 -11.59 -0.01
CA ASP A 141 29.59 -10.16 0.06
C ASP A 141 28.41 -9.90 1.01
N LYS A 142 28.58 -8.96 1.94
CA LYS A 142 27.61 -8.70 3.03
C LYS A 142 26.27 -8.11 2.54
N LYS A 143 26.16 -7.75 1.25
CA LYS A 143 24.92 -7.37 0.58
C LYS A 143 24.48 -8.35 -0.51
N TRP A 144 25.24 -9.43 -0.80
CA TRP A 144 24.87 -10.44 -1.81
C TRP A 144 23.42 -10.92 -1.65
N GLN A 145 23.08 -11.47 -0.48
CA GLN A 145 21.75 -12.03 -0.20
C GLN A 145 20.63 -10.99 -0.34
N TYR A 146 20.87 -9.75 0.09
CA TYR A 146 19.90 -8.67 -0.07
C TYR A 146 19.73 -8.30 -1.55
N ASN A 147 20.82 -7.96 -2.23
CA ASN A 147 20.79 -7.52 -3.62
C ASN A 147 20.24 -8.58 -4.57
N VAL A 148 20.64 -9.86 -4.42
CA VAL A 148 20.12 -10.94 -5.25
C VAL A 148 18.62 -11.18 -4.99
N SER A 149 18.17 -11.08 -3.74
CA SER A 149 16.75 -11.21 -3.38
C SER A 149 15.90 -10.08 -3.97
N GLU A 150 16.36 -8.83 -3.91
CA GLU A 150 15.63 -7.66 -4.40
C GLU A 150 15.62 -7.57 -5.93
N CYS A 151 16.76 -7.82 -6.60
CA CYS A 151 16.78 -7.93 -8.06
C CYS A 151 15.88 -9.07 -8.56
N THR A 152 15.83 -10.20 -7.85
CA THR A 152 14.92 -11.30 -8.17
C THR A 152 13.45 -10.95 -7.87
N ARG A 153 13.16 -10.26 -6.76
CA ARG A 153 11.80 -9.80 -6.40
C ARG A 153 11.25 -8.84 -7.46
N LEU A 154 12.07 -7.88 -7.88
CA LEU A 154 11.68 -6.78 -8.77
C LEU A 154 11.90 -7.09 -10.25
N GLY A 155 12.37 -8.29 -10.60
CA GLY A 155 12.67 -8.64 -12.01
C GLY A 155 13.66 -7.65 -12.63
N ILE A 156 14.72 -7.31 -11.90
CA ILE A 156 15.87 -6.56 -12.42
C ILE A 156 16.85 -7.61 -12.97
N PRO A 157 17.16 -7.62 -14.27
CA PRO A 157 18.17 -8.50 -14.84
C PRO A 157 19.53 -8.33 -14.13
N PHE A 158 20.29 -9.42 -13.91
CA PHE A 158 21.61 -9.32 -13.29
C PHE A 158 22.62 -10.37 -13.78
N GLY A 159 23.89 -9.98 -13.76
CA GLY A 159 25.05 -10.88 -13.73
C GLY A 159 25.75 -10.78 -12.38
N VAL A 160 26.91 -11.42 -12.24
CA VAL A 160 27.69 -11.41 -10.98
C VAL A 160 29.18 -11.19 -11.19
N TYR A 161 29.90 -10.82 -10.14
CA TYR A 161 31.37 -10.84 -10.14
C TYR A 161 31.97 -11.29 -8.81
N ILE A 162 33.21 -11.77 -8.85
CA ILE A 162 34.04 -12.09 -7.69
C ILE A 162 35.39 -11.41 -7.82
N TYR A 163 35.86 -10.74 -6.76
CA TYR A 163 37.20 -10.15 -6.69
C TYR A 163 38.25 -11.24 -6.44
N SER A 164 39.20 -11.38 -7.36
CA SER A 164 40.21 -12.43 -7.27
C SER A 164 41.37 -12.05 -6.35
N TYR A 165 41.75 -12.96 -5.46
CA TYR A 165 43.00 -12.95 -4.70
C TYR A 165 43.93 -14.12 -5.04
N ALA A 166 43.51 -15.01 -5.95
CA ALA A 166 44.27 -16.19 -6.33
C ALA A 166 45.72 -15.88 -6.74
N GLU A 167 46.68 -16.52 -6.06
CA GLU A 167 48.09 -16.55 -6.45
C GLU A 167 48.50 -17.92 -7.03
N ASN A 168 47.57 -18.89 -7.06
CA ASN A 168 47.74 -20.20 -7.70
C ASN A 168 46.40 -20.71 -8.30
N THR A 169 46.46 -21.80 -9.08
CA THR A 169 45.26 -22.36 -9.73
C THR A 169 44.28 -23.04 -8.77
N THR A 170 44.72 -23.49 -7.59
CA THR A 170 43.86 -24.09 -6.56
C THR A 170 42.94 -23.03 -5.94
N GLU A 171 43.47 -21.81 -5.72
CA GLU A 171 42.68 -20.65 -5.31
C GLU A 171 41.72 -20.17 -6.42
N ALA A 172 42.11 -20.20 -7.69
CA ALA A 172 41.22 -19.85 -8.81
C ALA A 172 40.08 -20.88 -9.03
N GLU A 173 40.34 -22.16 -8.77
CA GLU A 173 39.36 -23.25 -8.78
C GLU A 173 38.34 -23.10 -7.62
N SER A 174 38.82 -22.61 -6.47
CA SER A 174 38.07 -22.29 -5.25
C SER A 174 37.22 -21.01 -5.40
N GLU A 175 37.76 -19.95 -6.01
CA GLU A 175 37.02 -18.74 -6.40
C GLU A 175 35.86 -19.07 -7.36
N ALA A 176 36.00 -20.09 -8.22
CA ALA A 176 34.90 -20.58 -9.04
C ALA A 176 33.84 -21.38 -8.25
N ASP A 177 34.24 -22.22 -7.29
CA ASP A 177 33.28 -22.90 -6.40
C ASP A 177 32.50 -21.90 -5.54
N HIS A 178 33.15 -20.83 -5.07
CA HIS A 178 32.53 -19.73 -4.32
C HIS A 178 31.37 -19.10 -5.11
N VAL A 179 31.60 -18.76 -6.38
CA VAL A 179 30.53 -18.27 -7.27
C VAL A 179 29.43 -19.31 -7.42
N LEU A 180 29.77 -20.56 -7.76
CA LEU A 180 28.80 -21.62 -8.04
C LEU A 180 27.93 -21.98 -6.83
N ARG A 181 28.48 -21.92 -5.60
CA ARG A 181 27.71 -22.04 -4.36
C ARG A 181 26.65 -20.96 -4.25
N LEU A 182 26.99 -19.71 -4.57
CA LEU A 182 26.13 -18.55 -4.33
C LEU A 182 25.10 -18.32 -5.45
N ILE A 183 25.41 -18.63 -6.71
CA ILE A 183 24.47 -18.50 -7.84
C ILE A 183 23.57 -19.72 -8.07
N LYS A 184 23.71 -20.79 -7.26
CA LYS A 184 22.95 -22.03 -7.42
C LYS A 184 21.43 -21.78 -7.42
N GLY A 185 20.76 -22.19 -8.50
CA GLY A 185 19.31 -22.07 -8.68
C GLY A 185 18.84 -20.80 -9.40
N TYR A 186 19.75 -19.88 -9.72
CA TYR A 186 19.47 -18.69 -10.54
C TYR A 186 19.89 -18.92 -12.01
N ASN A 187 19.03 -18.54 -12.95
CA ASN A 187 19.37 -18.44 -14.38
C ASN A 187 19.81 -17.00 -14.70
N LEU A 188 21.12 -16.73 -14.65
CA LEU A 188 21.66 -15.37 -14.75
C LEU A 188 21.35 -14.69 -16.10
N ALA A 189 21.00 -13.40 -16.05
CA ALA A 189 20.77 -12.58 -17.23
C ALA A 189 22.04 -12.18 -17.99
N TYR A 190 23.16 -12.07 -17.27
CA TYR A 190 24.45 -11.61 -17.78
C TYR A 190 25.59 -12.45 -17.20
N PRO A 191 26.80 -12.37 -17.78
CA PRO A 191 27.89 -13.25 -17.40
C PRO A 191 28.28 -13.17 -15.91
N VAL A 192 28.86 -14.27 -15.43
CA VAL A 192 29.78 -14.24 -14.31
C VAL A 192 31.07 -13.55 -14.76
N TYR A 193 31.55 -12.56 -14.01
CA TYR A 193 32.81 -11.88 -14.29
C TYR A 193 33.88 -12.21 -13.25
N TYR A 194 35.05 -12.62 -13.74
CA TYR A 194 36.27 -12.75 -12.95
C TYR A 194 36.97 -11.39 -12.89
N ASP A 195 37.02 -10.76 -11.71
CA ASP A 195 37.63 -9.43 -11.52
C ASP A 195 39.13 -9.58 -11.23
N LEU A 196 39.93 -9.33 -12.28
CA LEU A 196 41.40 -9.46 -12.27
C LEU A 196 42.05 -8.07 -12.27
N GLU A 197 42.31 -7.55 -11.08
CA GLU A 197 42.92 -6.23 -10.91
C GLU A 197 43.88 -6.05 -9.71
N ASP A 198 44.08 -7.07 -8.87
CA ASP A 198 44.86 -6.92 -7.62
C ASP A 198 46.37 -6.82 -7.87
N ASN A 199 47.03 -5.91 -7.15
CA ASN A 199 48.45 -5.61 -7.34
C ASN A 199 49.41 -6.74 -6.92
N SER A 200 48.96 -7.76 -6.16
CA SER A 200 49.75 -8.95 -5.84
C SER A 200 50.04 -9.80 -7.09
N GLN A 201 49.00 -10.12 -7.84
CA GLN A 201 49.00 -10.98 -9.04
C GLN A 201 49.91 -10.46 -10.15
N VAL A 202 50.09 -9.13 -10.25
CA VAL A 202 51.01 -8.45 -11.19
C VAL A 202 52.42 -9.06 -11.20
N SER A 203 52.90 -9.54 -10.04
CA SER A 203 54.23 -10.12 -9.90
C SER A 203 54.38 -11.55 -10.45
N LEU A 204 53.27 -12.25 -10.69
CA LEU A 204 53.23 -13.67 -11.10
C LEU A 204 53.41 -13.87 -12.61
N GLY A 205 53.20 -12.81 -13.40
CA GLY A 205 53.37 -12.79 -14.86
C GLY A 205 52.16 -13.32 -15.65
N ASN A 206 52.05 -12.84 -16.90
CA ASN A 206 50.88 -13.03 -17.76
C ASN A 206 50.49 -14.50 -17.95
N ASP A 207 51.46 -15.39 -18.19
CA ASP A 207 51.24 -16.84 -18.37
C ASP A 207 50.66 -17.54 -17.12
N THR A 208 50.84 -16.93 -15.94
CA THR A 208 50.32 -17.43 -14.67
C THR A 208 48.91 -16.90 -14.43
N ILE A 209 48.70 -15.59 -14.62
CA ILE A 209 47.38 -14.94 -14.56
C ILE A 209 46.42 -15.57 -15.58
N GLN A 210 46.90 -15.92 -16.78
CA GLN A 210 46.11 -16.60 -17.80
C GLN A 210 45.59 -17.96 -17.31
N LYS A 211 46.38 -18.73 -16.57
CA LYS A 211 45.93 -20.02 -16.03
C LYS A 211 44.83 -19.85 -14.99
N PHE A 212 44.84 -18.78 -14.20
CA PHE A 212 43.77 -18.52 -13.23
C PHE A 212 42.46 -18.23 -13.96
N ALA A 213 42.51 -17.36 -14.98
CA ALA A 213 41.37 -17.10 -15.85
C ALA A 213 40.89 -18.38 -16.58
N GLU A 214 41.81 -19.21 -17.08
CA GLU A 214 41.47 -20.51 -17.70
C GLU A 214 40.80 -21.46 -16.72
N THR A 215 41.32 -21.64 -15.51
CA THR A 215 40.72 -22.48 -14.46
C THR A 215 39.31 -21.98 -14.14
N PHE A 216 39.18 -20.72 -13.73
CA PHE A 216 37.91 -20.12 -13.32
C PHE A 216 36.88 -20.14 -14.46
N CYS A 217 37.22 -19.56 -15.62
CA CYS A 217 36.24 -19.37 -16.70
C CYS A 217 35.82 -20.69 -17.34
N ASN A 218 36.70 -21.69 -17.44
CA ASN A 218 36.29 -23.01 -17.94
C ASN A 218 35.36 -23.72 -16.96
N LYS A 219 35.59 -23.62 -15.64
CA LYS A 219 34.72 -24.21 -14.62
C LYS A 219 33.31 -23.61 -14.63
N ILE A 220 33.21 -22.28 -14.66
CA ILE A 220 31.92 -21.58 -14.79
C ILE A 220 31.21 -21.93 -16.11
N SER A 221 31.94 -22.00 -17.23
CA SER A 221 31.37 -22.40 -18.53
C SER A 221 30.85 -23.84 -18.53
N ASN A 222 31.57 -24.76 -17.88
CA ASN A 222 31.16 -26.17 -17.74
C ASN A 222 29.92 -26.35 -16.84
N ALA A 223 29.68 -25.40 -15.92
CA ALA A 223 28.44 -25.32 -15.15
C ALA A 223 27.25 -24.70 -15.94
N GLY A 224 27.46 -24.32 -17.20
CA GLY A 224 26.42 -23.82 -18.12
C GLY A 224 26.22 -22.30 -18.13
N TYR A 225 26.99 -21.54 -17.35
CA TYR A 225 26.86 -20.09 -17.27
C TYR A 225 27.70 -19.37 -18.34
N GLN A 226 27.22 -18.23 -18.83
CA GLN A 226 28.08 -17.29 -19.55
C GLN A 226 29.15 -16.74 -18.60
N VAL A 227 30.38 -16.55 -19.11
CA VAL A 227 31.50 -16.04 -18.31
C VAL A 227 32.28 -14.97 -19.06
N GLY A 228 32.89 -14.07 -18.29
CA GLY A 228 33.79 -13.03 -18.77
C GLY A 228 34.88 -12.70 -17.76
N VAL A 229 35.77 -11.81 -18.18
CA VAL A 229 36.78 -11.19 -17.32
C VAL A 229 36.51 -9.69 -17.25
N TYR A 230 36.59 -9.14 -16.04
CA TYR A 230 36.69 -7.70 -15.80
C TYR A 230 38.14 -7.33 -15.53
N ALA A 231 38.57 -6.23 -16.12
CA ALA A 231 39.81 -5.55 -15.75
C ALA A 231 39.85 -4.11 -16.30
N ASN A 232 40.77 -3.30 -15.80
CA ASN A 232 41.03 -1.97 -16.35
C ASN A 232 41.86 -2.00 -17.65
N LEU A 233 41.83 -0.89 -18.40
CA LEU A 233 42.56 -0.73 -19.66
C LEU A 233 44.06 -1.09 -19.58
N ASN A 234 44.73 -0.81 -18.46
CA ASN A 234 46.16 -1.13 -18.28
C ASN A 234 46.38 -2.65 -18.15
N TRP A 235 45.49 -3.35 -17.46
CA TRP A 235 45.49 -4.80 -17.38
C TRP A 235 45.20 -5.44 -18.75
N TRP A 236 44.16 -4.97 -19.44
CA TRP A 236 43.81 -5.46 -20.78
C TRP A 236 44.89 -5.24 -21.86
N ASN A 237 45.70 -4.17 -21.75
CA ASN A 237 46.76 -3.88 -22.71
C ASN A 237 48.11 -4.55 -22.38
N ASN A 238 48.41 -4.86 -21.11
CA ASN A 238 49.75 -5.30 -20.69
C ASN A 238 49.79 -6.71 -20.06
N TYR A 239 48.70 -7.19 -19.47
CA TYR A 239 48.66 -8.43 -18.67
C TYR A 239 47.73 -9.49 -19.28
N LEU A 240 46.50 -9.10 -19.64
CA LEU A 240 45.47 -9.99 -20.18
C LEU A 240 45.53 -10.09 -21.71
N THR A 241 46.74 -10.27 -22.25
CA THR A 241 47.04 -10.16 -23.70
C THR A 241 47.01 -11.48 -24.46
N GLY A 242 46.78 -12.60 -23.77
CA GLY A 242 46.70 -13.94 -24.36
C GLY A 242 45.50 -14.15 -25.28
N SER A 243 45.60 -15.06 -26.25
CA SER A 243 44.51 -15.32 -27.20
C SER A 243 43.30 -16.04 -26.59
N VAL A 244 43.44 -16.65 -25.40
CA VAL A 244 42.35 -17.36 -24.72
C VAL A 244 41.22 -16.43 -24.26
N TYR A 245 41.53 -15.17 -23.93
CA TYR A 245 40.54 -14.17 -23.56
C TYR A 245 39.57 -13.78 -24.71
N ASN A 246 39.68 -14.39 -25.90
CA ASN A 246 38.67 -14.27 -26.96
C ASN A 246 37.51 -15.29 -26.81
N ASN A 247 37.63 -16.24 -25.88
CA ASN A 247 36.62 -17.28 -25.63
C ASN A 247 35.52 -16.83 -24.66
N TRP A 248 35.69 -15.68 -24.00
CA TRP A 248 34.87 -15.19 -22.90
C TRP A 248 34.53 -13.71 -23.10
N HIS A 249 33.50 -13.24 -22.41
CA HIS A 249 33.11 -11.83 -22.44
C HIS A 249 34.18 -10.91 -21.86
N ARG A 250 34.26 -9.66 -22.35
CA ARG A 250 35.18 -8.65 -21.79
C ARG A 250 34.43 -7.44 -21.25
N TRP A 251 34.72 -7.14 -19.99
CA TRP A 251 34.33 -5.92 -19.31
C TRP A 251 35.59 -5.09 -19.05
N VAL A 252 35.62 -3.88 -19.60
CA VAL A 252 36.82 -3.01 -19.62
C VAL A 252 36.56 -1.79 -18.75
N ALA A 253 37.37 -1.54 -17.72
CA ALA A 253 37.29 -0.30 -16.95
C ALA A 253 38.21 0.80 -17.48
N GLN A 254 37.63 1.96 -17.80
CA GLN A 254 38.35 3.18 -18.12
C GLN A 254 37.47 4.41 -17.85
N TYR A 255 37.78 5.18 -16.82
CA TYR A 255 37.02 6.38 -16.46
C TYR A 255 37.36 7.56 -17.40
N ASN A 256 36.59 7.71 -18.47
CA ASN A 256 36.84 8.62 -19.60
C ASN A 256 35.53 8.98 -20.32
N TYR A 257 35.60 9.72 -21.44
CA TYR A 257 34.44 10.00 -22.32
C TYR A 257 34.25 8.97 -23.43
N GLN A 258 35.26 8.13 -23.69
CA GLN A 258 35.23 6.98 -24.59
C GLN A 258 36.12 5.84 -24.05
N CYS A 259 35.90 4.60 -24.51
CA CYS A 259 36.83 3.51 -24.27
C CYS A 259 37.92 3.48 -25.36
N ASP A 260 39.19 3.54 -24.97
CA ASP A 260 40.35 3.50 -25.87
C ASP A 260 40.93 2.08 -26.06
N TYR A 261 40.19 1.04 -25.63
CA TYR A 261 40.59 -0.35 -25.85
C TYR A 261 40.34 -0.77 -27.31
N ASN A 262 41.36 -1.38 -27.93
CA ASN A 262 41.35 -1.72 -29.36
C ASN A 262 40.93 -3.17 -29.65
N GLY A 263 40.68 -3.98 -28.61
CA GLY A 263 40.09 -5.32 -28.74
C GLY A 263 38.57 -5.30 -28.67
N ASN A 264 37.92 -6.42 -28.97
CA ASN A 264 36.47 -6.56 -28.77
C ASN A 264 36.14 -6.53 -27.28
N TYR A 265 35.09 -5.79 -26.90
CA TYR A 265 34.53 -5.76 -25.54
C TYR A 265 33.00 -5.63 -25.60
N ASP A 266 32.34 -6.13 -24.56
CA ASP A 266 30.88 -6.17 -24.48
C ASP A 266 30.37 -5.16 -23.44
N MET A 267 31.21 -4.73 -22.51
CA MET A 267 30.87 -3.77 -21.46
C MET A 267 32.05 -2.84 -21.14
N TRP A 268 31.78 -1.55 -20.94
CA TRP A 268 32.78 -0.54 -20.58
C TRP A 268 32.37 0.22 -19.31
N GLN A 269 33.12 0.06 -18.22
CA GLN A 269 32.95 0.85 -16.98
C GLN A 269 33.54 2.25 -17.18
N CYS A 270 32.66 3.24 -17.27
CA CYS A 270 32.98 4.60 -17.70
C CYS A 270 33.14 5.60 -16.55
N THR A 271 32.69 5.24 -15.33
CA THR A 271 32.88 6.03 -14.11
C THR A 271 32.70 5.16 -12.86
N SER A 272 33.33 5.58 -11.76
CA SER A 272 33.10 5.11 -10.39
C SER A 272 32.40 6.13 -9.49
N LYS A 273 31.79 7.16 -10.11
CA LYS A 273 31.22 8.35 -9.45
C LYS A 273 29.93 8.80 -10.11
N ALA A 274 29.11 7.84 -10.55
CA ALA A 274 27.74 8.13 -10.91
C ALA A 274 26.90 8.38 -9.64
N GLN A 275 25.75 9.00 -9.83
CA GLN A 275 24.68 9.08 -8.84
C GLN A 275 23.45 8.41 -9.45
N VAL A 276 22.86 7.48 -8.71
CA VAL A 276 21.73 6.65 -9.15
C VAL A 276 20.66 6.73 -8.08
N ASP A 277 19.41 6.99 -8.46
CA ASP A 277 18.35 7.12 -7.47
C ASP A 277 18.12 5.78 -6.75
N GLY A 278 17.97 5.85 -5.44
CA GLY A 278 17.98 4.70 -4.54
C GLY A 278 19.34 4.27 -4.00
N ILE A 279 20.46 4.78 -4.52
CA ILE A 279 21.81 4.49 -3.99
C ILE A 279 22.42 5.75 -3.37
N SER A 280 22.91 5.65 -2.14
CA SER A 280 23.40 6.80 -1.34
C SER A 280 24.89 7.10 -1.48
N THR A 281 25.64 6.25 -2.18
CA THR A 281 27.08 6.36 -2.40
C THR A 281 27.41 6.87 -3.80
N ASP A 282 28.70 7.08 -4.09
CA ASP A 282 29.20 6.99 -5.47
C ASP A 282 28.89 5.58 -6.03
N VAL A 283 28.61 5.49 -7.34
CA VAL A 283 28.24 4.23 -8.02
C VAL A 283 29.13 4.00 -9.24
N ASP A 284 29.62 2.77 -9.40
CA ASP A 284 30.26 2.28 -10.63
C ASP A 284 29.20 2.08 -11.72
N VAL A 285 29.41 2.70 -12.89
CA VAL A 285 28.50 2.63 -14.04
C VAL A 285 29.23 2.18 -15.29
N SER A 286 28.60 1.25 -16.00
CA SER A 286 29.07 0.71 -17.27
C SER A 286 28.05 0.89 -18.39
N PHE A 287 28.52 0.96 -19.63
CA PHE A 287 27.70 0.86 -20.84
C PHE A 287 27.87 -0.52 -21.49
N TYR A 288 26.76 -1.11 -21.93
CA TYR A 288 26.70 -2.45 -22.51
C TYR A 288 26.46 -2.42 -24.02
N TYR A 289 27.15 -3.32 -24.73
CA TYR A 289 27.28 -3.39 -26.19
C TYR A 289 27.04 -4.80 -26.77
N GLY A 290 26.94 -5.84 -25.93
CA GLY A 290 26.49 -7.17 -26.34
C GLY A 290 24.98 -7.20 -26.60
N ASP A 291 24.43 -8.37 -26.94
CA ASP A 291 22.98 -8.54 -27.09
C ASP A 291 22.30 -8.64 -25.70
N LEU A 292 21.20 -7.92 -25.48
CA LEU A 292 20.35 -8.14 -24.30
C LEU A 292 19.67 -9.52 -24.44
N LEU A 293 19.85 -10.42 -23.48
CA LEU A 293 19.11 -11.68 -23.46
C LEU A 293 17.62 -11.39 -23.29
N SER A 294 16.79 -11.98 -24.16
CA SER A 294 15.35 -11.70 -24.22
C SER A 294 14.60 -12.20 -22.99
N ASP A 295 13.80 -11.33 -22.37
CA ASP A 295 12.89 -11.46 -21.22
C ASP A 295 12.26 -12.83 -20.84
N ALA A 296 12.21 -13.83 -21.71
CA ALA A 296 11.37 -15.03 -21.57
C ALA A 296 11.83 -16.04 -20.49
N ASP A 297 13.10 -16.00 -20.08
CA ASP A 297 13.71 -16.90 -19.09
C ASP A 297 14.73 -16.18 -18.17
N VAL A 298 14.74 -14.84 -18.19
CA VAL A 298 15.77 -14.01 -17.55
C VAL A 298 15.57 -13.96 -16.03
N ASN A 299 16.60 -14.33 -15.25
CA ASN A 299 16.58 -14.37 -13.78
C ASN A 299 15.48 -15.24 -13.14
N THR A 300 14.77 -16.05 -13.93
CA THR A 300 13.79 -17.00 -13.38
C THR A 300 14.52 -18.07 -12.58
N PRO A 301 14.12 -18.35 -11.33
CA PRO A 301 14.65 -19.49 -10.60
C PRO A 301 14.35 -20.81 -11.34
N VAL A 302 15.27 -21.76 -11.26
CA VAL A 302 15.12 -23.11 -11.82
C VAL A 302 15.50 -24.15 -10.77
N VAL A 303 14.68 -25.19 -10.61
CA VAL A 303 14.99 -26.36 -9.77
C VAL A 303 15.64 -27.44 -10.63
N GLU A 304 16.75 -28.01 -10.15
CA GLU A 304 17.33 -29.23 -10.72
C GLU A 304 16.36 -30.41 -10.51
N VAL A 305 15.83 -30.97 -11.62
CA VAL A 305 14.88 -32.08 -11.61
C VAL A 305 15.40 -33.25 -12.43
N GLY A 306 15.11 -34.49 -12.01
CA GLY A 306 15.59 -35.70 -12.69
C GLY A 306 14.88 -36.01 -14.02
N ASP A 307 13.67 -35.48 -14.20
CA ASP A 307 12.90 -35.52 -15.44
C ASP A 307 12.29 -34.12 -15.67
N THR A 308 12.73 -33.42 -16.71
CA THR A 308 12.25 -32.09 -17.06
C THR A 308 10.92 -32.09 -17.80
N ASP A 309 10.55 -33.22 -18.42
CA ASP A 309 9.33 -33.36 -19.23
C ASP A 309 8.15 -33.95 -18.44
N LEU A 310 8.35 -34.50 -17.25
CA LEU A 310 7.30 -35.13 -16.42
C LEU A 310 6.01 -34.28 -16.22
N ILE A 311 6.15 -32.96 -16.11
CA ILE A 311 5.05 -32.00 -15.93
C ILE A 311 5.30 -30.74 -16.76
N SER A 312 4.23 -30.07 -17.19
CA SER A 312 4.27 -28.82 -17.94
C SER A 312 3.10 -27.91 -17.55
N TYR A 313 3.31 -26.59 -17.57
CA TYR A 313 2.29 -25.62 -17.17
C TYR A 313 2.36 -24.31 -17.98
N CYS A 314 1.21 -23.69 -18.21
CA CYS A 314 1.07 -22.38 -18.87
C CYS A 314 -0.02 -21.55 -18.17
N ALA A 315 0.04 -20.24 -18.31
CA ALA A 315 -0.86 -19.31 -17.62
C ALA A 315 -1.41 -18.24 -18.56
N ASN A 316 -2.59 -17.70 -18.23
CA ASN A 316 -3.11 -16.50 -18.87
C ASN A 316 -2.66 -15.28 -18.07
N ILE A 317 -1.78 -14.47 -18.63
CA ILE A 317 -1.26 -13.24 -18.04
C ILE A 317 -2.16 -12.06 -18.41
N GLN A 318 -2.35 -11.13 -17.49
CA GLN A 318 -3.05 -9.86 -17.75
C GLN A 318 -2.47 -9.15 -18.98
N ASN A 319 -3.34 -8.71 -19.88
CA ASN A 319 -3.04 -8.04 -21.16
C ASN A 319 -2.30 -8.89 -22.20
N ASP A 320 -1.39 -9.78 -21.80
CA ASP A 320 -0.51 -10.54 -22.70
C ASP A 320 -1.14 -11.85 -23.20
N GLY A 321 -2.05 -12.46 -22.42
CA GLY A 321 -2.75 -13.70 -22.79
C GLY A 321 -2.03 -14.97 -22.35
N TRP A 322 -2.27 -16.09 -23.05
CA TRP A 322 -1.66 -17.39 -22.72
C TRP A 322 -0.17 -17.44 -23.07
N THR A 323 0.65 -17.82 -22.10
CA THR A 323 2.07 -18.12 -22.30
C THR A 323 2.30 -19.43 -23.08
N ASP A 324 3.52 -19.60 -23.59
CA ASP A 324 4.06 -20.94 -23.85
C ASP A 324 4.08 -21.82 -22.59
N TRP A 325 4.20 -23.13 -22.78
CA TRP A 325 4.31 -24.11 -21.71
C TRP A 325 5.74 -24.15 -21.14
N LYS A 326 5.88 -23.88 -19.84
CA LYS A 326 7.12 -24.11 -19.09
C LYS A 326 7.17 -25.55 -18.55
N LYS A 327 8.38 -26.07 -18.38
CA LYS A 327 8.71 -27.45 -17.99
C LYS A 327 8.89 -27.61 -16.47
N ASN A 328 9.02 -28.86 -16.01
CA ASN A 328 9.28 -29.19 -14.61
C ASN A 328 10.48 -28.38 -14.05
N GLY A 329 10.30 -27.72 -12.91
CA GLY A 329 11.31 -26.91 -12.23
C GLY A 329 11.45 -25.44 -12.66
N HIS A 330 10.91 -25.02 -13.82
CA HIS A 330 11.05 -23.64 -14.33
C HIS A 330 10.02 -22.66 -13.75
N ALA A 331 10.42 -21.42 -13.45
CA ALA A 331 9.43 -20.39 -13.13
C ALA A 331 8.60 -19.97 -14.37
N LEU A 332 7.32 -19.69 -14.14
CA LEU A 332 6.33 -19.23 -15.12
C LEU A 332 5.68 -17.93 -14.62
N GLY A 333 5.78 -16.86 -15.40
CA GLY A 333 5.03 -15.61 -15.15
C GLY A 333 5.83 -14.35 -15.45
N THR A 334 5.44 -13.26 -14.80
CA THR A 334 5.82 -11.87 -15.09
C THR A 334 6.40 -11.16 -13.87
N ILE A 335 7.35 -11.84 -13.21
CA ILE A 335 8.14 -11.40 -12.04
C ILE A 335 8.52 -9.92 -12.15
N GLY A 336 7.96 -9.06 -11.29
CA GLY A 336 8.37 -7.65 -11.19
C GLY A 336 8.03 -6.81 -12.43
N LYS A 337 7.03 -7.26 -13.21
CA LYS A 337 6.37 -6.46 -14.27
C LYS A 337 4.98 -5.97 -13.87
N SER A 338 4.52 -6.29 -12.66
CA SER A 338 3.20 -5.92 -12.12
C SER A 338 2.01 -6.44 -12.96
N LEU A 339 2.20 -7.58 -13.65
CA LEU A 339 1.17 -8.28 -14.40
C LEU A 339 0.81 -9.58 -13.67
N ARG A 340 -0.49 -9.75 -13.40
CA ARG A 340 -1.06 -10.92 -12.70
C ARG A 340 -1.25 -12.13 -13.61
N LEU A 341 -1.21 -13.32 -13.03
CA LEU A 341 -1.87 -14.50 -13.58
C LEU A 341 -3.39 -14.39 -13.33
N GLU A 342 -4.18 -14.59 -14.38
CA GLU A 342 -5.64 -14.69 -14.31
C GLU A 342 -6.14 -16.13 -14.37
N ALA A 343 -5.42 -17.00 -15.09
CA ALA A 343 -5.70 -18.43 -15.19
C ALA A 343 -4.41 -19.26 -15.25
N LEU A 344 -4.51 -20.55 -14.92
CA LEU A 344 -3.43 -21.53 -14.91
C LEU A 344 -3.91 -22.87 -15.48
N LYS A 345 -3.07 -23.54 -16.27
CA LYS A 345 -3.24 -24.93 -16.74
C LYS A 345 -1.98 -25.71 -16.40
N ILE A 346 -2.15 -26.93 -15.89
CA ILE A 346 -1.05 -27.82 -15.50
C ILE A 346 -1.37 -29.21 -16.07
N GLN A 347 -0.43 -29.80 -16.81
CA GLN A 347 -0.57 -31.14 -17.37
C GLN A 347 0.67 -31.98 -17.07
N THR A 348 0.46 -33.27 -16.86
CA THR A 348 1.51 -34.29 -16.75
C THR A 348 1.69 -34.98 -18.09
N ASN A 349 2.92 -35.38 -18.42
CA ASN A 349 3.24 -36.08 -19.67
C ASN A 349 3.38 -37.62 -19.46
N SER A 350 2.64 -38.17 -18.49
CA SER A 350 2.48 -39.60 -18.22
C SER A 350 0.98 -39.95 -18.14
N GLU A 351 0.58 -41.14 -18.60
CA GLU A 351 -0.80 -41.62 -18.50
C GLU A 351 -1.17 -42.04 -17.06
N ASN A 352 -0.18 -42.36 -16.23
CA ASN A 352 -0.35 -42.89 -14.87
C ASN A 352 -0.15 -41.83 -13.76
N LEU A 353 0.41 -40.66 -14.10
CA LEU A 353 0.56 -39.53 -13.18
C LEU A 353 -0.37 -38.40 -13.62
N GLY A 354 -1.13 -37.85 -12.67
CA GLY A 354 -1.99 -36.69 -12.85
C GLY A 354 -1.72 -35.61 -11.80
N VAL A 355 -2.43 -34.49 -11.93
CA VAL A 355 -2.40 -33.39 -10.96
C VAL A 355 -3.82 -32.86 -10.74
N SER A 356 -4.20 -32.66 -9.48
CA SER A 356 -5.40 -31.94 -9.07
C SER A 356 -5.01 -30.57 -8.52
N TYR A 357 -5.81 -29.54 -8.79
CA TYR A 357 -5.48 -28.17 -8.40
C TYR A 357 -6.70 -27.28 -8.19
N THR A 358 -6.58 -26.37 -7.23
CA THR A 358 -7.55 -25.31 -6.93
C THR A 358 -6.81 -24.00 -6.64
N GLY A 359 -7.51 -22.88 -6.76
CA GLY A 359 -6.96 -21.55 -6.49
C GLY A 359 -7.99 -20.60 -5.93
N LEU A 360 -7.49 -19.65 -5.14
CA LEU A 360 -8.18 -18.47 -4.67
C LEU A 360 -8.23 -17.44 -5.80
N VAL A 361 -9.43 -17.16 -6.30
CA VAL A 361 -9.66 -16.20 -7.40
C VAL A 361 -10.24 -14.90 -6.85
N ALA A 362 -9.71 -13.77 -7.30
CA ALA A 362 -10.05 -12.44 -6.82
C ALA A 362 -11.56 -12.15 -6.93
N GLY A 363 -12.22 -12.08 -5.77
CA GLY A 363 -13.67 -11.86 -5.65
C GLY A 363 -14.56 -13.07 -5.93
N TYR A 364 -14.00 -14.28 -6.08
CA TYR A 364 -14.73 -15.56 -6.09
C TYR A 364 -14.36 -16.49 -4.94
N GLY A 365 -13.23 -16.29 -4.26
CA GLY A 365 -12.78 -17.18 -3.19
C GLY A 365 -12.05 -18.41 -3.74
N TRP A 366 -11.87 -19.45 -2.91
CA TRP A 366 -11.37 -20.74 -3.37
C TRP A 366 -12.39 -21.40 -4.31
N THR A 367 -11.90 -21.82 -5.47
CA THR A 367 -12.70 -22.45 -6.52
C THR A 367 -12.75 -23.97 -6.38
N ASP A 368 -13.69 -24.63 -7.07
CA ASP A 368 -13.74 -26.09 -7.13
C ASP A 368 -12.42 -26.68 -7.69
N GLU A 369 -12.07 -27.90 -7.26
CA GLU A 369 -10.84 -28.55 -7.71
C GLU A 369 -10.95 -29.02 -9.17
N VAL A 370 -10.00 -28.58 -10.00
CA VAL A 370 -9.85 -29.02 -11.39
C VAL A 370 -8.71 -30.05 -11.50
N GLN A 371 -8.64 -30.75 -12.64
CA GLN A 371 -7.70 -31.85 -12.88
C GLN A 371 -6.82 -31.58 -14.12
N THR A 372 -5.76 -32.35 -14.29
CA THR A 372 -4.81 -32.36 -15.43
C THR A 372 -5.36 -31.75 -16.73
N GLY A 373 -4.79 -30.62 -17.15
CA GLY A 373 -5.09 -29.92 -18.41
C GLY A 373 -6.29 -28.96 -18.37
N ALA A 374 -7.12 -29.01 -17.34
CA ALA A 374 -8.26 -28.08 -17.18
C ALA A 374 -7.80 -26.66 -16.79
N MET A 375 -8.66 -25.66 -17.03
CA MET A 375 -8.37 -24.28 -16.65
C MET A 375 -8.77 -24.01 -15.20
N LEU A 376 -7.81 -23.61 -14.37
CA LEU A 376 -8.06 -22.92 -13.10
C LEU A 376 -8.06 -21.40 -13.36
N GLY A 377 -8.92 -20.65 -12.67
CA GLY A 377 -8.97 -19.18 -12.75
C GLY A 377 -9.97 -18.65 -13.79
N THR A 378 -9.67 -17.50 -14.40
CA THR A 378 -10.57 -16.83 -15.36
C THR A 378 -9.82 -16.31 -16.58
N GLU A 379 -10.51 -16.26 -17.71
CA GLU A 379 -10.01 -15.71 -18.97
C GLU A 379 -10.90 -14.52 -19.36
N GLY A 380 -10.30 -13.35 -19.57
CA GLY A 380 -10.99 -12.13 -20.01
C GLY A 380 -11.91 -11.47 -18.95
N GLN A 381 -11.86 -11.90 -17.69
CA GLN A 381 -12.68 -11.33 -16.60
C GLN A 381 -11.92 -10.35 -15.69
N SER A 382 -10.62 -10.12 -15.94
CA SER A 382 -9.77 -9.23 -15.14
C SER A 382 -9.63 -9.60 -13.66
N ARG A 383 -9.72 -10.90 -13.31
CA ARG A 383 -9.54 -11.40 -11.93
C ARG A 383 -8.19 -12.08 -11.78
N ALA A 384 -7.48 -11.78 -10.71
CA ALA A 384 -6.23 -12.46 -10.35
C ALA A 384 -6.47 -13.84 -9.74
N LEU A 385 -5.49 -14.72 -9.87
CA LEU A 385 -5.21 -15.76 -8.87
C LEU A 385 -4.44 -15.11 -7.71
N GLU A 386 -4.87 -15.34 -6.47
CA GLU A 386 -4.27 -14.79 -5.24
C GLU A 386 -3.47 -15.87 -4.48
N ALA A 387 -3.93 -17.13 -4.54
CA ALA A 387 -3.29 -18.32 -3.97
C ALA A 387 -3.64 -19.59 -4.78
N ILE A 388 -2.84 -20.65 -4.65
CA ILE A 388 -3.03 -21.96 -5.29
C ILE A 388 -2.78 -23.12 -4.32
N LYS A 389 -3.29 -24.30 -4.66
CA LYS A 389 -3.04 -25.58 -4.00
C LYS A 389 -3.02 -26.68 -5.06
N LEU A 390 -1.96 -27.49 -5.09
CA LEU A 390 -1.72 -28.53 -6.11
C LEU A 390 -1.44 -29.88 -5.41
N ASN A 391 -1.93 -30.98 -5.96
CA ASN A 391 -1.61 -32.32 -5.46
C ASN A 391 -1.48 -33.33 -6.61
N LEU A 392 -0.65 -34.37 -6.45
CA LEU A 392 -0.51 -35.42 -7.46
C LEU A 392 -1.64 -36.46 -7.34
N THR A 393 -2.05 -37.00 -8.49
CA THR A 393 -3.09 -38.02 -8.63
C THR A 393 -2.65 -39.12 -9.60
N GLY A 394 -3.42 -40.19 -9.73
CA GLY A 394 -3.04 -41.38 -10.51
C GLY A 394 -2.11 -42.35 -9.75
N ASP A 395 -1.85 -43.50 -10.35
CA ASP A 395 -1.12 -44.61 -9.72
C ASP A 395 0.36 -44.26 -9.45
N ASP A 396 1.00 -43.46 -10.31
CA ASP A 396 2.41 -43.07 -10.15
C ASP A 396 2.63 -42.06 -9.00
N ALA A 397 1.56 -41.44 -8.45
CA ALA A 397 1.68 -40.36 -7.45
C ALA A 397 2.33 -40.79 -6.12
N GLU A 398 2.40 -42.09 -5.82
CA GLU A 398 3.16 -42.58 -4.67
C GLU A 398 4.69 -42.44 -4.84
N ASN A 399 5.18 -42.38 -6.08
CA ASN A 399 6.62 -42.31 -6.41
C ASN A 399 7.19 -40.88 -6.40
N TYR A 400 6.33 -39.86 -6.29
CA TYR A 400 6.72 -38.45 -6.44
C TYR A 400 6.11 -37.54 -5.37
N ASP A 401 6.76 -36.40 -5.13
CA ASP A 401 6.22 -35.27 -4.38
C ASP A 401 6.16 -34.04 -5.31
N ILE A 402 5.07 -33.28 -5.23
CA ILE A 402 4.94 -31.99 -5.92
C ILE A 402 5.23 -30.84 -4.96
N TYR A 403 6.26 -30.08 -5.29
CA TYR A 403 6.63 -28.84 -4.63
C TYR A 403 6.23 -27.66 -5.51
N TYR A 404 5.66 -26.62 -4.90
CA TYR A 404 5.29 -25.41 -5.63
C TYR A 404 5.39 -24.16 -4.76
N ARG A 405 5.71 -23.04 -5.39
CA ARG A 405 5.69 -21.71 -4.77
C ARG A 405 5.18 -20.68 -5.75
N VAL A 406 4.83 -19.50 -5.25
CA VAL A 406 4.39 -18.37 -6.06
C VAL A 406 5.17 -17.11 -5.71
N HIS A 407 5.32 -16.24 -6.70
CA HIS A 407 5.69 -14.85 -6.51
C HIS A 407 4.40 -14.03 -6.36
N SER A 408 4.25 -13.34 -5.24
CA SER A 408 3.13 -12.43 -4.95
C SER A 408 3.57 -10.99 -5.16
N SER A 409 2.73 -10.18 -5.80
CA SER A 409 3.00 -8.79 -6.24
C SER A 409 3.60 -7.85 -5.19
N ASN A 410 3.44 -8.16 -3.90
CA ASN A 410 3.91 -7.33 -2.79
C ASN A 410 4.81 -8.07 -1.77
N PHE A 411 5.01 -9.38 -1.91
CA PHE A 411 5.93 -10.15 -1.07
C PHE A 411 7.08 -10.82 -1.84
N GLY A 412 7.05 -10.80 -3.18
CA GLY A 412 7.99 -11.57 -3.99
C GLY A 412 7.75 -13.08 -3.88
N TRP A 413 8.80 -13.88 -4.09
CA TRP A 413 8.74 -15.32 -3.93
C TRP A 413 8.48 -15.73 -2.48
N LEU A 414 7.35 -16.40 -2.25
CA LEU A 414 7.06 -17.11 -1.01
C LEU A 414 7.81 -18.46 -0.95
N GLY A 415 7.76 -19.12 0.21
CA GLY A 415 8.33 -20.45 0.41
C GLY A 415 7.65 -21.55 -0.42
N TRP A 416 8.25 -22.74 -0.39
CA TRP A 416 7.77 -23.94 -1.07
C TRP A 416 6.70 -24.68 -0.25
N ALA A 417 5.50 -24.76 -0.81
CA ALA A 417 4.44 -25.67 -0.38
C ALA A 417 4.61 -27.06 -1.00
N LYS A 418 4.05 -28.09 -0.35
CA LYS A 418 4.11 -29.50 -0.76
C LYS A 418 2.71 -30.14 -0.79
N ASN A 419 2.46 -31.03 -1.77
CA ASN A 419 1.36 -32.01 -1.79
C ASN A 419 0.03 -31.56 -1.15
N GLY A 420 -0.61 -30.50 -1.68
CA GLY A 420 -1.91 -30.05 -1.21
C GLY A 420 -1.88 -29.05 -0.03
N GLU A 421 -0.72 -28.54 0.36
CA GLU A 421 -0.59 -27.32 1.16
C GLU A 421 -1.06 -26.08 0.35
N LYS A 422 -1.26 -24.93 0.99
CA LYS A 422 -1.55 -23.68 0.27
C LYS A 422 -0.23 -23.01 -0.12
N ALA A 423 -0.19 -22.34 -1.28
CA ALA A 423 0.85 -21.39 -1.66
C ALA A 423 0.22 -20.06 -2.09
N GLY A 424 0.79 -18.92 -1.68
CA GLY A 424 0.29 -17.59 -2.05
C GLY A 424 -0.36 -16.79 -0.92
N THR A 425 -1.17 -15.81 -1.28
CA THR A 425 -1.71 -14.81 -0.35
C THR A 425 -3.23 -14.86 -0.31
N GLU A 426 -3.80 -14.91 0.90
CA GLU A 426 -5.24 -14.89 1.12
C GLU A 426 -5.62 -13.72 2.03
N GLU A 427 -6.68 -13.01 1.63
CA GLU A 427 -7.10 -11.73 2.22
C GLU A 427 -6.04 -10.62 2.22
N TYR A 428 -5.07 -10.65 1.29
CA TYR A 428 -4.27 -9.46 0.96
C TYR A 428 -4.75 -8.73 -0.31
N GLY A 429 -5.48 -9.41 -1.20
CA GLY A 429 -5.78 -8.91 -2.54
C GLY A 429 -4.54 -8.78 -3.46
N TYR A 430 -3.39 -9.30 -3.03
CA TYR A 430 -2.17 -9.36 -3.84
C TYR A 430 -2.29 -10.49 -4.85
N ALA A 431 -1.80 -10.23 -6.07
CA ALA A 431 -1.87 -11.19 -7.16
C ALA A 431 -0.65 -12.11 -7.18
N ILE A 432 -0.83 -13.31 -7.73
CA ILE A 432 0.27 -14.12 -8.21
C ILE A 432 0.80 -13.50 -9.51
N GLU A 433 2.07 -13.11 -9.53
CA GLU A 433 2.78 -12.67 -10.75
C GLU A 433 3.56 -13.81 -11.39
N ALA A 434 3.97 -14.82 -10.63
CA ALA A 434 4.62 -16.03 -11.15
C ALA A 434 4.38 -17.26 -10.27
N VAL A 435 4.52 -18.44 -10.85
CA VAL A 435 4.45 -19.75 -10.19
C VAL A 435 5.68 -20.58 -10.57
N GLN A 436 6.19 -21.40 -9.66
CA GLN A 436 7.24 -22.38 -9.93
C GLN A 436 6.80 -23.73 -9.36
N ILE A 437 6.89 -24.79 -10.16
CA ILE A 437 6.43 -26.14 -9.80
C ILE A 437 7.54 -27.15 -10.11
N ALA A 438 7.92 -27.94 -9.10
CA ALA A 438 8.91 -29.00 -9.20
C ALA A 438 8.31 -30.33 -8.70
N VAL A 439 8.18 -31.30 -9.60
CA VAL A 439 7.87 -32.69 -9.26
C VAL A 439 9.20 -33.44 -9.09
N LEU A 440 9.40 -33.99 -7.90
CA LEU A 440 10.64 -34.66 -7.46
C LEU A 440 10.33 -36.08 -6.96
N PRO A 441 11.32 -37.00 -6.93
CA PRO A 441 11.15 -38.33 -6.34
C PRO A 441 10.65 -38.30 -4.88
N LYS A 442 9.95 -39.37 -4.46
CA LYS A 442 9.33 -39.42 -3.14
C LYS A 442 10.32 -39.20 -2.01
N GLY A 443 10.04 -38.24 -1.14
CA GLY A 443 10.90 -37.93 0.00
C GLY A 443 12.15 -37.12 -0.32
N SER A 444 12.31 -36.60 -1.54
CA SER A 444 13.28 -35.52 -1.82
C SER A 444 13.06 -34.33 -0.88
N ALA A 445 14.14 -33.60 -0.60
CA ALA A 445 14.07 -32.33 0.13
C ALA A 445 13.31 -31.27 -0.69
N ALA A 446 12.79 -30.24 -0.01
CA ALA A 446 12.22 -29.08 -0.69
C ALA A 446 13.33 -28.34 -1.48
N PRO A 447 13.03 -27.71 -2.63
CA PRO A 447 14.04 -27.00 -3.42
C PRO A 447 14.57 -25.70 -2.79
N GLY A 448 14.04 -25.31 -1.62
CA GLY A 448 14.43 -24.12 -0.85
C GLY A 448 13.58 -24.02 0.42
N GLU A 449 13.55 -22.84 1.03
CA GLU A 449 12.77 -22.57 2.24
C GLU A 449 11.27 -22.88 2.06
N THR A 450 10.65 -23.47 3.08
CA THR A 450 9.23 -23.83 3.13
C THR A 450 8.41 -22.93 4.05
N ALA A 451 9.05 -22.17 4.94
CA ALA A 451 8.41 -21.14 5.73
C ALA A 451 7.71 -20.09 4.84
N ASP A 452 6.59 -19.55 5.33
CA ASP A 452 5.77 -18.53 4.66
C ASP A 452 5.32 -18.84 3.23
N ALA A 453 5.30 -20.12 2.81
CA ALA A 453 4.77 -20.56 1.50
C ALA A 453 3.36 -20.01 1.21
N TYR A 454 2.54 -19.88 2.25
CA TYR A 454 1.25 -19.21 2.23
C TYR A 454 1.13 -18.22 3.38
N ARG A 455 0.54 -17.05 3.09
CA ARG A 455 0.26 -15.98 4.06
C ARG A 455 -1.23 -15.64 4.08
N PHE A 456 -1.80 -15.53 5.27
CA PHE A 456 -3.19 -15.17 5.51
C PHE A 456 -3.27 -13.86 6.31
N ASN A 457 -4.08 -12.90 5.87
CA ASN A 457 -4.27 -11.66 6.60
C ASN A 457 -5.52 -11.72 7.49
N GLU A 458 -5.32 -11.96 8.79
CA GLU A 458 -6.41 -11.98 9.77
C GLU A 458 -7.08 -10.59 9.93
N GLU A 459 -6.39 -9.49 9.64
CA GLU A 459 -6.91 -8.12 9.83
C GLU A 459 -7.89 -7.71 8.71
N TRP A 460 -7.62 -8.08 7.46
CA TRP A 460 -8.43 -7.71 6.28
C TRP A 460 -9.80 -8.40 6.21
N ASN A 461 -9.99 -9.45 7.02
CA ASN A 461 -11.27 -10.11 7.21
C ASN A 461 -12.25 -9.27 8.07
N ASN A 462 -11.84 -8.08 8.53
CA ASN A 462 -12.74 -7.07 9.10
C ASN A 462 -13.26 -6.14 7.98
N PRO A 463 -14.58 -5.93 7.88
CA PRO A 463 -15.14 -4.90 7.01
C PRO A 463 -14.59 -3.50 7.38
N SER A 464 -14.29 -2.70 6.37
CA SER A 464 -13.59 -1.42 6.52
C SER A 464 -14.21 -0.36 5.61
N VAL A 465 -14.42 0.85 6.14
CA VAL A 465 -15.00 1.96 5.36
C VAL A 465 -13.91 2.70 4.58
N LYS A 466 -14.21 2.98 3.32
CA LYS A 466 -13.41 3.81 2.40
C LYS A 466 -14.18 5.07 2.05
N TYR A 467 -13.51 6.22 2.03
CA TYR A 467 -14.17 7.49 1.76
C TYR A 467 -13.24 8.53 1.12
N THR A 468 -13.83 9.40 0.31
CA THR A 468 -13.18 10.59 -0.26
C THR A 468 -14.11 11.81 -0.16
N ALA A 469 -13.51 13.00 -0.15
CA ALA A 469 -14.20 14.27 -0.11
C ALA A 469 -13.81 15.16 -1.30
N HIS A 470 -14.79 15.90 -1.81
CA HIS A 470 -14.60 17.01 -2.73
C HIS A 470 -14.41 18.28 -1.92
N VAL A 471 -13.22 18.88 -1.98
CA VAL A 471 -12.87 20.09 -1.23
C VAL A 471 -12.82 21.29 -2.17
N GLN A 472 -13.40 22.42 -1.71
CA GLN A 472 -13.37 23.70 -2.42
C GLN A 472 -11.94 24.07 -2.86
N ASN A 473 -11.77 24.40 -4.14
CA ASN A 473 -10.49 24.74 -4.78
C ASN A 473 -9.43 23.62 -4.78
N VAL A 474 -9.82 22.36 -4.53
CA VAL A 474 -8.95 21.17 -4.65
C VAL A 474 -9.58 20.13 -5.59
N GLY A 475 -10.90 19.95 -5.51
CA GLY A 475 -11.59 18.82 -6.15
C GLY A 475 -11.63 17.59 -5.23
N TRP A 476 -11.82 16.42 -5.83
CA TRP A 476 -11.75 15.14 -5.12
C TRP A 476 -10.32 14.85 -4.63
N GLN A 477 -10.20 14.47 -3.36
CA GLN A 477 -8.95 14.02 -2.76
C GLN A 477 -8.73 12.50 -2.97
N PRO A 478 -7.53 11.97 -2.74
CA PRO A 478 -7.31 10.52 -2.64
C PRO A 478 -8.27 9.87 -1.64
N THR A 479 -8.72 8.65 -1.93
CA THR A 479 -9.54 7.85 -1.01
C THR A 479 -8.72 7.45 0.21
N CYS A 480 -9.32 7.59 1.39
CA CYS A 480 -8.76 7.19 2.68
C CYS A 480 -9.68 6.16 3.37
N CYS A 481 -9.18 5.50 4.41
CA CYS A 481 -9.82 4.36 5.07
C CYS A 481 -10.19 4.67 6.55
N ASN A 482 -10.72 3.68 7.26
CA ASN A 482 -11.00 3.68 8.71
C ASN A 482 -10.10 4.65 9.53
N GLN A 483 -10.72 5.64 10.16
CA GLN A 483 -10.13 6.68 11.01
C GLN A 483 -9.18 7.68 10.33
N GLU A 484 -8.90 7.60 9.02
CA GLU A 484 -8.10 8.59 8.30
C GLU A 484 -8.88 9.91 8.07
N THR A 485 -8.19 10.98 7.66
CA THR A 485 -8.83 12.31 7.53
C THR A 485 -9.08 12.66 6.06
N ALA A 486 -10.33 12.60 5.61
CA ALA A 486 -10.73 13.26 4.36
C ALA A 486 -11.03 14.74 4.63
N GLY A 487 -10.70 15.63 3.70
CA GLY A 487 -10.86 17.08 3.82
C GLY A 487 -9.57 17.84 4.13
N THR A 488 -9.70 18.98 4.81
CA THR A 488 -8.58 19.81 5.25
C THR A 488 -8.84 20.38 6.65
N ILE A 489 -7.78 20.60 7.43
CA ILE A 489 -7.85 21.24 8.74
C ILE A 489 -7.13 22.58 8.66
N GLY A 490 -7.73 23.66 9.17
CA GLY A 490 -7.10 24.98 9.29
C GLY A 490 -6.87 25.76 7.97
N LYS A 491 -7.18 25.16 6.81
CA LYS A 491 -7.03 25.82 5.49
C LYS A 491 -8.21 26.73 5.09
N ASN A 492 -9.28 26.77 5.89
CA ASN A 492 -10.53 27.48 5.60
C ASN A 492 -11.29 27.01 4.33
N GLN A 493 -11.09 25.77 3.91
CA GLN A 493 -11.75 25.18 2.73
C GLN A 493 -12.93 24.31 3.17
N ARG A 494 -14.12 24.51 2.57
CA ARG A 494 -15.31 23.68 2.84
C ARG A 494 -15.22 22.31 2.15
N LEU A 495 -15.87 21.32 2.75
CA LEU A 495 -16.35 20.13 2.02
C LEU A 495 -17.58 20.52 1.18
N GLU A 496 -17.64 19.99 -0.05
CA GLU A 496 -18.73 20.24 -0.99
C GLU A 496 -19.49 18.95 -1.34
N ALA A 497 -18.78 17.83 -1.48
CA ALA A 497 -19.33 16.49 -1.72
C ALA A 497 -18.52 15.39 -1.00
N LEU A 498 -19.14 14.21 -0.82
CA LEU A 498 -18.56 13.02 -0.19
C LEU A 498 -18.97 11.75 -0.96
N GLN A 499 -18.09 10.75 -0.96
CA GLN A 499 -18.37 9.37 -1.38
C GLN A 499 -17.85 8.43 -0.30
N ILE A 500 -18.65 7.44 0.10
CA ILE A 500 -18.37 6.54 1.24
C ILE A 500 -18.82 5.13 0.87
N SER A 501 -17.95 4.12 1.00
CA SER A 501 -18.25 2.74 0.65
C SER A 501 -17.65 1.73 1.63
N LEU A 502 -18.23 0.53 1.70
CA LEU A 502 -17.67 -0.59 2.45
C LEU A 502 -16.65 -1.35 1.60
N SER A 503 -15.73 -2.03 2.28
CA SER A 503 -14.68 -2.85 1.67
C SER A 503 -14.22 -3.96 2.64
N GLY A 504 -13.47 -4.94 2.14
CA GLY A 504 -13.19 -6.21 2.81
C GLY A 504 -14.00 -7.35 2.16
N ARG A 505 -14.06 -8.51 2.82
CA ARG A 505 -14.88 -9.67 2.42
C ARG A 505 -15.68 -10.17 3.65
N GLY A 506 -16.53 -11.18 3.45
CA GLY A 506 -17.20 -11.90 4.55
C GLY A 506 -18.49 -11.28 5.11
N PHE A 507 -18.92 -10.09 4.66
CA PHE A 507 -20.14 -9.41 5.10
C PHE A 507 -21.16 -9.22 3.97
N SER A 508 -22.39 -8.82 4.32
CA SER A 508 -23.39 -8.33 3.38
C SER A 508 -24.22 -7.18 3.98
N GLY A 509 -24.78 -6.34 3.12
CA GLY A 509 -25.39 -5.06 3.52
C GLY A 509 -24.48 -3.87 3.21
N ASP A 510 -25.05 -2.67 3.33
CA ASP A 510 -24.55 -1.47 2.67
C ASP A 510 -24.26 -0.34 3.68
N ILE A 511 -23.49 0.66 3.26
CA ILE A 511 -23.35 1.93 4.00
C ILE A 511 -24.17 3.02 3.31
N HIS A 512 -25.10 3.61 4.06
CA HIS A 512 -26.01 4.66 3.63
C HIS A 512 -25.66 5.97 4.31
N TYR A 513 -25.85 7.09 3.61
CA TYR A 513 -25.53 8.42 4.12
C TYR A 513 -26.36 9.52 3.45
N SER A 514 -26.52 10.63 4.16
CA SER A 514 -27.14 11.86 3.67
C SER A 514 -26.41 13.08 4.24
N THR A 515 -26.33 14.16 3.46
CA THR A 515 -25.66 15.41 3.82
C THR A 515 -26.63 16.59 3.90
N HIS A 516 -26.45 17.43 4.92
CA HIS A 516 -27.08 18.73 5.03
C HIS A 516 -26.24 19.77 4.29
N VAL A 517 -26.83 20.43 3.29
CA VAL A 517 -26.13 21.37 2.39
C VAL A 517 -26.76 22.78 2.47
N GLU A 518 -25.90 23.79 2.39
CA GLU A 518 -26.28 25.22 2.36
C GLU A 518 -27.43 25.52 1.38
N ASP A 519 -28.47 26.20 1.86
CA ASP A 519 -29.75 26.53 1.19
C ASP A 519 -30.48 25.35 0.51
N ILE A 520 -30.12 24.10 0.83
CA ILE A 520 -30.76 22.88 0.31
C ILE A 520 -31.37 22.05 1.46
N GLY A 521 -30.77 22.09 2.66
CA GLY A 521 -31.16 21.23 3.77
C GLY A 521 -30.60 19.82 3.63
N TRP A 522 -31.24 18.84 4.26
CA TRP A 522 -30.91 17.42 4.08
C TRP A 522 -31.27 16.95 2.66
N GLN A 523 -30.29 16.40 1.95
CA GLN A 523 -30.52 15.75 0.66
C GLN A 523 -31.06 14.31 0.84
N SER A 524 -31.60 13.73 -0.23
CA SER A 524 -31.93 12.30 -0.30
C SER A 524 -30.75 11.43 0.15
N GLU A 525 -31.07 10.27 0.72
CA GLU A 525 -30.06 9.26 1.01
C GLU A 525 -29.39 8.74 -0.27
N VAL A 526 -28.14 8.32 -0.12
CA VAL A 526 -27.32 7.63 -1.13
C VAL A 526 -26.51 6.51 -0.46
N SER A 527 -25.94 5.60 -1.25
CA SER A 527 -25.30 4.37 -0.77
C SER A 527 -23.93 4.12 -1.41
N ASN A 528 -23.08 3.32 -0.75
CA ASN A 528 -21.94 2.59 -1.34
C ASN A 528 -21.13 3.32 -2.46
N GLY A 529 -20.65 4.53 -2.20
CA GLY A 529 -19.78 5.28 -3.11
C GLY A 529 -20.50 6.26 -4.05
N GLU A 530 -21.83 6.34 -3.99
CA GLU A 530 -22.61 7.41 -4.62
C GLU A 530 -22.28 8.79 -4.03
N THR A 531 -22.49 9.85 -4.80
CA THR A 531 -22.09 11.21 -4.40
C THR A 531 -23.16 11.89 -3.54
N ALA A 532 -22.88 12.08 -2.25
CA ALA A 532 -23.62 13.01 -1.39
C ALA A 532 -23.03 14.43 -1.51
N GLY A 533 -23.84 15.47 -1.32
CA GLY A 533 -23.42 16.88 -1.43
C GLY A 533 -23.66 17.49 -2.82
N THR A 534 -22.80 18.42 -3.22
CA THR A 534 -22.82 19.05 -4.55
C THR A 534 -21.41 19.28 -5.08
N THR A 535 -21.20 19.12 -6.38
CA THR A 535 -19.95 19.52 -7.05
C THR A 535 -20.20 20.71 -7.96
N GLY A 536 -19.26 21.67 -8.01
CA GLY A 536 -19.35 22.87 -8.86
C GLY A 536 -20.39 23.94 -8.46
N GLN A 537 -21.34 23.63 -7.57
CA GLN A 537 -22.42 24.55 -7.16
C GLN A 537 -22.00 25.59 -6.10
N ASN A 538 -20.75 25.56 -5.62
CA ASN A 538 -20.20 26.44 -4.58
C ASN A 538 -20.85 26.35 -3.18
N LYS A 539 -21.66 25.34 -2.90
CA LYS A 539 -22.33 25.13 -1.61
C LYS A 539 -21.49 24.27 -0.66
N ARG A 540 -21.53 24.57 0.64
CA ARG A 540 -20.90 23.74 1.69
C ARG A 540 -21.81 22.60 2.15
N ILE A 541 -21.19 21.49 2.57
CA ILE A 541 -21.79 20.57 3.53
C ILE A 541 -21.66 21.18 4.94
N GLU A 542 -22.73 21.11 5.74
CA GLU A 542 -22.77 21.59 7.13
C GLU A 542 -22.89 20.45 8.14
N ALA A 543 -23.59 19.37 7.80
CA ALA A 543 -23.72 18.15 8.60
C ALA A 543 -23.89 16.88 7.75
N ILE A 544 -23.73 15.72 8.38
CA ILE A 544 -23.89 14.39 7.77
C ILE A 544 -24.55 13.40 8.74
N LYS A 545 -25.28 12.41 8.20
CA LYS A 545 -25.69 11.16 8.85
C LYS A 545 -25.11 9.98 8.09
N ILE A 546 -24.69 8.92 8.78
CA ILE A 546 -24.15 7.69 8.18
C ILE A 546 -24.65 6.49 8.98
N TRP A 547 -25.18 5.46 8.32
CA TRP A 547 -25.65 4.24 8.96
C TRP A 547 -25.34 3.01 8.10
N LEU A 548 -25.45 1.84 8.72
CA LEU A 548 -25.30 0.53 8.06
C LEU A 548 -26.68 -0.08 7.83
N THR A 549 -26.77 -1.01 6.89
CA THR A 549 -27.96 -1.83 6.64
C THR A 549 -27.57 -3.30 6.47
N GLY A 550 -28.52 -4.23 6.54
CA GLY A 550 -28.28 -5.66 6.24
C GLY A 550 -27.63 -6.46 7.38
N GLU A 551 -26.71 -7.38 7.05
CA GLU A 551 -26.07 -8.25 8.06
C GLU A 551 -24.92 -7.52 8.78
N ILE A 552 -24.15 -6.69 8.08
CA ILE A 552 -23.06 -5.89 8.67
C ILE A 552 -23.55 -4.97 9.80
N GLU A 553 -24.78 -4.45 9.68
CA GLU A 553 -25.44 -3.67 10.75
C GLU A 553 -25.57 -4.45 12.06
N LYS A 554 -25.62 -5.79 12.04
CA LYS A 554 -25.81 -6.61 13.25
C LYS A 554 -24.51 -6.77 14.04
N GLU A 555 -23.38 -6.83 13.35
CA GLU A 555 -22.06 -7.07 13.93
C GLU A 555 -21.23 -5.79 14.16
N TYR A 556 -21.51 -4.72 13.40
CA TYR A 556 -20.74 -3.48 13.43
C TYR A 556 -21.58 -2.26 13.75
N ASP A 557 -20.90 -1.26 14.30
CA ASP A 557 -21.34 0.14 14.40
C ASP A 557 -20.50 0.99 13.44
N VAL A 558 -21.11 2.02 12.85
CA VAL A 558 -20.40 3.08 12.13
C VAL A 558 -20.32 4.33 13.00
N TYR A 559 -19.09 4.72 13.32
CA TYR A 559 -18.75 5.92 14.08
C TYR A 559 -18.17 6.97 13.15
N TYR A 560 -18.57 8.24 13.29
CA TYR A 560 -18.06 9.32 12.46
C TYR A 560 -18.02 10.65 13.20
N ARG A 561 -17.01 11.47 12.90
CA ARG A 561 -16.83 12.82 13.46
C ARG A 561 -16.39 13.78 12.37
N VAL A 562 -16.66 15.07 12.55
CA VAL A 562 -16.35 16.09 11.55
C VAL A 562 -15.64 17.29 12.17
N HIS A 563 -14.75 17.90 11.39
CA HIS A 563 -14.11 19.17 11.71
C HIS A 563 -14.99 20.29 11.15
N VAL A 564 -15.48 21.17 12.01
CA VAL A 564 -16.37 22.28 11.68
C VAL A 564 -15.64 23.60 11.87
N GLN A 565 -15.89 24.55 10.97
CA GLN A 565 -15.53 25.95 11.16
C GLN A 565 -15.92 26.46 12.57
N ASN A 566 -15.03 27.22 13.20
CA ASN A 566 -15.16 27.82 14.54
C ASN A 566 -15.30 26.85 15.74
N PHE A 567 -15.68 25.58 15.55
CA PHE A 567 -15.77 24.59 16.63
C PHE A 567 -14.64 23.57 16.64
N GLY A 568 -13.91 23.40 15.53
CA GLY A 568 -12.90 22.36 15.39
C GLY A 568 -13.54 20.98 15.22
N TRP A 569 -12.88 19.92 15.68
CA TRP A 569 -13.51 18.60 15.72
C TRP A 569 -14.63 18.53 16.74
N LEU A 570 -15.83 18.15 16.29
CA LEU A 570 -16.89 17.65 17.18
C LEU A 570 -16.63 16.18 17.55
N ASP A 571 -17.43 15.65 18.48
CA ASP A 571 -17.32 14.28 18.95
C ASP A 571 -17.86 13.25 17.94
N TRP A 572 -17.69 11.97 18.26
CA TRP A 572 -18.16 10.87 17.42
C TRP A 572 -19.69 10.76 17.49
N ALA A 573 -20.35 10.93 16.35
CA ALA A 573 -21.67 10.40 16.06
C ALA A 573 -21.60 8.88 15.82
N LYS A 574 -22.74 8.22 15.97
CA LYS A 574 -22.94 6.79 15.74
C LYS A 574 -24.23 6.53 14.94
N ASN A 575 -24.21 5.56 14.02
CA ASN A 575 -25.39 4.95 13.37
C ASN A 575 -26.60 5.90 13.10
N GLY A 576 -26.44 6.89 12.23
CA GLY A 576 -27.52 7.79 11.81
C GLY A 576 -27.69 9.06 12.65
N GLU A 577 -26.98 9.20 13.78
CA GLU A 577 -26.85 10.47 14.51
C GLU A 577 -26.28 11.60 13.62
N ILE A 578 -26.56 12.84 13.96
CA ILE A 578 -26.03 13.99 13.21
C ILE A 578 -24.59 14.25 13.64
N ALA A 579 -23.68 14.35 12.67
CA ALA A 579 -22.35 14.93 12.87
C ALA A 579 -22.26 16.28 12.14
N GLY A 580 -21.79 17.33 12.82
CA GLY A 580 -21.61 18.67 12.22
C GLY A 580 -22.54 19.73 12.77
N THR A 581 -23.07 20.62 11.94
CA THR A 581 -24.00 21.65 12.37
C THR A 581 -25.24 21.75 11.50
N VAL A 582 -26.37 22.04 12.14
CA VAL A 582 -27.63 22.35 11.48
C VAL A 582 -28.07 23.73 11.96
N ASN A 583 -28.55 24.58 11.06
CA ASN A 583 -28.99 25.96 11.30
C ASN A 583 -27.93 26.96 11.81
N TYR A 584 -26.68 26.55 12.09
CA TYR A 584 -25.58 27.45 12.42
C TYR A 584 -24.97 28.17 11.21
N GLY A 585 -25.04 27.59 10.01
CA GLY A 585 -24.39 28.13 8.82
C GLY A 585 -22.87 27.85 8.74
N TYR A 586 -22.37 26.89 9.52
CA TYR A 586 -20.93 26.58 9.59
C TYR A 586 -20.58 25.34 8.76
N ARG A 587 -19.53 25.45 7.94
CA ARG A 587 -19.04 24.38 7.06
C ARG A 587 -18.39 23.24 7.83
N MET A 588 -18.57 22.03 7.33
CA MET A 588 -17.59 20.95 7.50
C MET A 588 -16.33 21.27 6.67
N GLU A 589 -15.16 20.98 7.23
CA GLU A 589 -13.85 21.12 6.58
C GLU A 589 -13.13 19.76 6.42
N ALA A 590 -13.40 18.81 7.34
CA ALA A 590 -12.87 17.45 7.30
C ALA A 590 -13.80 16.45 8.00
N ILE A 591 -13.60 15.15 7.72
CA ILE A 591 -14.35 14.02 8.30
C ILE A 591 -13.42 12.85 8.64
N LYS A 592 -13.77 12.09 9.68
CA LYS A 592 -13.25 10.76 10.01
C LYS A 592 -14.44 9.81 10.15
N ILE A 593 -14.34 8.60 9.60
CA ILE A 593 -15.32 7.52 9.70
C ILE A 593 -14.59 6.26 10.14
N ALA A 594 -15.19 5.48 11.03
CA ALA A 594 -14.63 4.24 11.56
C ALA A 594 -15.73 3.18 11.67
N LEU A 595 -15.48 2.00 11.11
CA LEU A 595 -16.28 0.82 11.38
C LEU A 595 -15.72 0.09 12.60
N VAL A 596 -16.58 -0.30 13.56
CA VAL A 596 -16.15 -0.88 14.84
C VAL A 596 -17.08 -2.05 15.20
N ARG A 597 -16.51 -3.19 15.61
CA ARG A 597 -17.28 -4.36 16.05
C ARG A 597 -18.07 -4.08 17.32
N LYS A 598 -19.31 -4.58 17.38
CA LYS A 598 -20.23 -4.45 18.54
C LYS A 598 -19.83 -5.30 19.75
N ASP A 599 -18.97 -6.30 19.58
CA ASP A 599 -18.42 -7.16 20.63
C ASP A 599 -16.99 -6.77 21.07
N GLY A 600 -16.40 -5.74 20.46
CA GLY A 600 -15.10 -5.18 20.84
C GLY A 600 -15.19 -3.96 21.78
N GLU A 601 -14.04 -3.38 22.15
CA GLU A 601 -14.01 -2.09 22.83
C GLU A 601 -14.40 -0.96 21.87
N GLY A 602 -15.68 -0.58 21.90
CA GLY A 602 -16.22 0.48 21.06
C GLY A 602 -15.65 1.86 21.37
N LEU A 603 -15.61 2.73 20.35
CA LEU A 603 -15.36 4.16 20.56
C LEU A 603 -16.47 4.72 21.48
N THR A 604 -16.08 5.37 22.57
CA THR A 604 -17.01 6.00 23.51
C THR A 604 -17.24 7.47 23.12
N PRO A 605 -18.47 7.89 22.78
CA PRO A 605 -18.79 9.30 22.59
C PRO A 605 -18.78 10.02 23.95
N VAL A 606 -17.93 11.05 24.10
CA VAL A 606 -17.79 11.81 25.35
C VAL A 606 -17.97 13.31 25.07
N GLY A 607 -19.15 13.68 24.58
CA GLY A 607 -19.51 15.07 24.31
C GLY A 607 -20.67 15.22 23.33
N THR A 608 -20.50 16.07 22.32
CA THR A 608 -21.56 16.38 21.34
C THR A 608 -21.04 16.27 19.91
N SER A 609 -21.61 15.35 19.14
CA SER A 609 -21.31 15.12 17.73
C SER A 609 -21.90 16.18 16.78
N SER A 610 -23.02 16.79 17.16
CA SER A 610 -23.66 17.90 16.45
C SER A 610 -23.80 19.17 17.29
N LYS A 611 -23.83 20.32 16.61
CA LYS A 611 -24.42 21.58 17.13
C LYS A 611 -25.64 21.96 16.29
N THR A 612 -26.82 21.87 16.88
CA THR A 612 -28.08 22.29 16.25
C THR A 612 -28.50 23.64 16.82
N PHE A 613 -28.90 24.59 15.97
CA PHE A 613 -29.62 25.78 16.42
C PHE A 613 -31.13 25.48 16.31
N ASP A 614 -31.80 25.45 17.46
CA ASP A 614 -33.23 25.11 17.54
C ASP A 614 -34.09 26.04 16.69
N THR A 615 -35.07 25.48 15.98
CA THR A 615 -36.13 26.26 15.34
C THR A 615 -36.94 26.99 16.41
N GLN A 616 -37.23 28.27 16.17
CA GLN A 616 -38.01 29.08 17.10
C GLN A 616 -39.24 29.68 16.42
N ALA A 617 -40.36 29.72 17.12
CA ALA A 617 -41.44 30.63 16.77
C ALA A 617 -40.91 32.06 16.98
N VAL A 618 -40.95 32.88 15.94
CA VAL A 618 -40.67 34.32 16.01
C VAL A 618 -41.94 35.08 15.68
N TYR A 619 -42.34 36.04 16.52
CA TYR A 619 -43.65 36.67 16.42
C TYR A 619 -43.66 38.13 16.90
N SER A 620 -44.59 38.90 16.34
CA SER A 620 -44.82 40.30 16.68
C SER A 620 -46.33 40.57 16.65
N ALA A 621 -46.78 41.53 17.45
CA ALA A 621 -48.19 41.93 17.52
C ALA A 621 -48.37 43.43 17.25
N HIS A 622 -49.49 43.76 16.61
CA HIS A 622 -50.00 45.13 16.53
C HIS A 622 -50.89 45.40 17.74
N VAL A 623 -50.49 46.32 18.62
CA VAL A 623 -51.22 46.65 19.85
C VAL A 623 -51.80 48.07 19.75
N GLN A 624 -53.02 48.24 20.26
CA GLN A 624 -53.71 49.53 20.31
C GLN A 624 -52.81 50.64 20.88
N ASN A 625 -52.75 51.78 20.19
CA ASN A 625 -51.96 52.97 20.53
C ASN A 625 -50.42 52.77 20.56
N ILE A 626 -49.91 51.57 20.32
CA ILE A 626 -48.47 51.26 20.26
C ILE A 626 -48.03 51.04 18.81
N GLY A 627 -48.83 50.31 18.02
CA GLY A 627 -48.44 49.83 16.69
C GLY A 627 -47.86 48.42 16.75
N TRP A 628 -47.06 48.04 15.74
CA TRP A 628 -46.28 46.80 15.78
C TRP A 628 -45.17 46.92 16.82
N GLN A 629 -45.07 45.93 17.70
CA GLN A 629 -43.94 45.74 18.61
C GLN A 629 -42.76 45.05 17.89
N ASP A 630 -41.57 45.14 18.45
CA ASP A 630 -40.42 44.35 17.98
C ASP A 630 -40.70 42.83 18.07
N GLU A 631 -39.99 42.04 17.27
CA GLU A 631 -40.15 40.59 17.22
C GLU A 631 -39.56 39.90 18.47
N VAL A 632 -40.32 38.96 19.02
CA VAL A 632 -39.95 38.14 20.18
C VAL A 632 -39.95 36.65 19.82
N TYR A 633 -39.29 35.84 20.63
CA TYR A 633 -38.96 34.44 20.33
C TYR A 633 -39.68 33.44 21.25
N ASN A 634 -39.42 32.13 21.06
CA ASN A 634 -40.03 30.99 21.77
C ASN A 634 -40.36 31.25 23.25
N GLY A 635 -41.64 31.49 23.55
CA GLY A 635 -42.17 31.61 24.91
C GLY A 635 -42.07 33.00 25.55
N GLU A 636 -41.55 34.00 24.85
CA GLU A 636 -41.53 35.39 25.31
C GLU A 636 -42.91 36.04 25.20
N THR A 637 -43.26 36.94 26.13
CA THR A 637 -44.57 37.60 26.12
C THR A 637 -44.62 38.73 25.10
N ILE A 638 -45.49 38.60 24.08
CA ILE A 638 -45.87 39.72 23.19
C ILE A 638 -47.16 40.38 23.68
N GLY A 639 -47.44 41.62 23.29
CA GLY A 639 -48.60 42.39 23.73
C GLY A 639 -48.32 43.26 24.98
N THR A 640 -49.34 43.47 25.81
CA THR A 640 -49.27 44.26 27.05
C THR A 640 -50.14 43.67 28.17
N VAL A 641 -49.54 42.85 29.05
CA VAL A 641 -50.23 42.29 30.23
C VAL A 641 -50.72 43.40 31.16
N GLY A 642 -52.04 43.48 31.38
CA GLY A 642 -52.64 44.30 32.43
C GLY A 642 -52.62 45.82 32.19
N GLN A 643 -52.36 46.26 30.96
CA GLN A 643 -52.36 47.69 30.60
C GLN A 643 -53.69 48.16 29.99
N GLY A 644 -54.65 47.26 29.75
CA GLY A 644 -55.95 47.59 29.17
C GLY A 644 -55.94 47.84 27.66
N LEU A 645 -54.85 47.52 26.96
CA LEU A 645 -54.70 47.69 25.51
C LEU A 645 -54.96 46.36 24.80
N ARG A 646 -55.73 46.39 23.71
CA ARG A 646 -56.00 45.21 22.86
C ARG A 646 -54.84 44.91 21.90
N MET A 647 -54.64 43.63 21.65
CA MET A 647 -54.02 43.15 20.41
C MET A 647 -55.03 43.34 19.26
N GLU A 648 -54.56 43.84 18.11
CA GLU A 648 -55.37 44.07 16.91
C GLU A 648 -54.94 43.12 15.77
N ALA A 649 -53.65 42.79 15.68
CA ALA A 649 -53.11 41.79 14.74
C ALA A 649 -51.86 41.07 15.28
N LEU A 650 -51.54 39.94 14.64
CA LEU A 650 -50.40 39.06 14.87
C LEU A 650 -49.67 38.77 13.55
N LYS A 651 -48.34 38.68 13.65
CA LYS A 651 -47.46 37.96 12.71
C LYS A 651 -46.73 36.86 13.47
N LEU A 652 -46.51 35.73 12.81
CA LEU A 652 -45.78 34.58 13.34
C LEU A 652 -45.05 33.88 12.19
N ASP A 653 -43.81 33.49 12.41
CA ASP A 653 -42.96 32.82 11.44
C ASP A 653 -42.06 31.79 12.15
N LEU A 654 -41.38 30.93 11.38
CA LEU A 654 -40.42 29.95 11.87
C LEU A 654 -38.99 30.44 11.64
N TYR A 655 -38.31 30.88 12.70
CA TYR A 655 -36.89 31.20 12.61
C TYR A 655 -36.07 29.91 12.44
N LYS A 656 -35.59 29.69 11.21
CA LYS A 656 -34.80 28.52 10.77
C LYS A 656 -35.50 27.18 11.02
N PRO A 657 -36.53 26.82 10.23
CA PRO A 657 -37.18 25.52 10.33
C PRO A 657 -36.19 24.38 10.03
N LEU A 658 -36.19 23.35 10.89
CA LEU A 658 -35.38 22.13 10.75
C LEU A 658 -35.94 21.12 9.74
N TYR A 659 -37.22 21.29 9.39
CA TYR A 659 -38.01 20.35 8.58
C TYR A 659 -38.90 21.14 7.61
N LEU A 660 -39.41 20.51 6.55
CA LEU A 660 -40.26 21.18 5.56
C LEU A 660 -41.68 21.40 6.09
N GLY A 661 -42.08 22.66 6.33
CA GLY A 661 -43.45 22.99 6.71
C GLY A 661 -43.67 24.43 7.16
N ASP A 662 -44.85 24.97 6.85
CA ASP A 662 -45.30 26.32 7.20
C ASP A 662 -45.86 26.36 8.65
N VAL A 663 -45.77 27.53 9.30
CA VAL A 663 -46.58 27.83 10.50
C VAL A 663 -47.84 28.59 10.09
N THR A 664 -49.01 28.04 10.42
CA THR A 664 -50.31 28.59 10.00
C THR A 664 -51.14 29.04 11.19
N TYR A 665 -51.78 30.20 11.09
CA TYR A 665 -52.53 30.82 12.18
C TYR A 665 -53.74 31.62 11.70
N SER A 666 -54.74 31.75 12.57
CA SER A 666 -55.98 32.50 12.34
C SER A 666 -56.36 33.26 13.60
N ALA A 667 -56.81 34.51 13.44
CA ALA A 667 -57.34 35.35 14.48
C ALA A 667 -58.88 35.35 14.49
N HIS A 668 -59.48 35.35 15.68
CA HIS A 668 -60.87 35.76 15.88
C HIS A 668 -60.89 37.25 16.20
N VAL A 669 -61.47 38.07 15.32
CA VAL A 669 -61.56 39.52 15.49
C VAL A 669 -63.00 39.94 15.80
N GLN A 670 -63.17 40.85 16.76
CA GLN A 670 -64.44 41.43 17.14
C GLN A 670 -65.24 41.94 15.93
N ASN A 671 -66.52 41.63 15.87
CA ASN A 671 -67.45 41.94 14.76
C ASN A 671 -67.11 41.32 13.38
N ILE A 672 -66.01 40.57 13.25
CA ILE A 672 -65.60 39.87 12.02
C ILE A 672 -65.74 38.35 12.16
N GLY A 673 -65.35 37.79 13.31
CA GLY A 673 -65.27 36.35 13.53
C GLY A 673 -63.86 35.80 13.27
N TRP A 674 -63.78 34.48 13.05
CA TRP A 674 -62.54 33.81 12.61
C TRP A 674 -62.21 34.21 11.17
N GLN A 675 -61.01 34.76 10.96
CA GLN A 675 -60.49 35.11 9.63
C GLN A 675 -59.85 33.89 8.94
N ASP A 676 -59.60 34.00 7.63
CA ASP A 676 -58.85 32.99 6.87
C ASP A 676 -57.49 32.69 7.51
N TRP A 677 -57.03 31.45 7.38
CA TRP A 677 -55.71 31.05 7.83
C TRP A 677 -54.63 31.81 7.06
N LYS A 678 -53.64 32.29 7.81
CA LYS A 678 -52.42 32.98 7.37
C LYS A 678 -51.21 32.11 7.64
N LYS A 679 -50.11 32.38 6.94
CA LYS A 679 -48.84 31.64 7.13
C LYS A 679 -47.64 32.58 7.19
N ASP A 680 -46.57 32.12 7.83
CA ASP A 680 -45.19 32.62 7.67
C ASP A 680 -45.06 34.14 7.46
N GLY A 681 -45.27 34.91 8.53
CA GLY A 681 -45.13 36.37 8.54
C GLY A 681 -46.31 37.18 7.96
N GLU A 682 -47.33 36.55 7.38
CA GLU A 682 -48.57 37.23 6.95
C GLU A 682 -49.34 37.84 8.15
N ILE A 683 -50.06 38.94 7.90
CA ILE A 683 -50.85 39.60 8.94
C ILE A 683 -52.18 38.86 9.17
N SER A 684 -52.39 38.33 10.37
CA SER A 684 -53.67 37.82 10.85
C SER A 684 -54.24 38.79 11.89
N GLY A 685 -55.48 39.24 11.74
CA GLY A 685 -56.09 40.31 12.54
C GLY A 685 -56.49 41.53 11.69
N THR A 686 -56.44 42.72 12.27
CA THR A 686 -56.68 44.01 11.60
C THR A 686 -55.67 45.08 12.07
N VAL A 687 -55.34 46.03 11.20
CA VAL A 687 -54.43 47.14 11.51
C VAL A 687 -55.17 48.45 11.21
N GLY A 688 -55.29 49.35 12.19
CA GLY A 688 -55.94 50.65 12.04
C GLY A 688 -57.48 50.66 12.18
N GLU A 689 -58.15 49.53 11.97
CA GLU A 689 -59.62 49.38 12.07
C GLU A 689 -60.17 49.46 13.52
N LYS A 690 -59.29 49.46 14.53
CA LYS A 690 -59.61 49.57 15.97
C LYS A 690 -60.43 48.41 16.56
N LEU A 691 -60.43 47.26 15.89
CA LEU A 691 -61.07 46.03 16.36
C LEU A 691 -60.08 45.20 17.19
N GLN A 692 -60.58 44.51 18.21
CA GLN A 692 -59.78 43.61 19.06
C GLN A 692 -59.72 42.20 18.50
N MET A 693 -58.54 41.56 18.62
CA MET A 693 -58.46 40.11 18.65
C MET A 693 -59.09 39.61 19.96
N GLU A 694 -59.86 38.53 19.88
CA GLU A 694 -60.52 37.89 21.03
C GLU A 694 -60.01 36.45 21.25
N ALA A 695 -59.54 35.79 20.18
CA ALA A 695 -58.91 34.48 20.23
C ALA A 695 -57.94 34.26 19.06
N VAL A 696 -57.08 33.25 19.16
CA VAL A 696 -56.15 32.79 18.12
C VAL A 696 -56.13 31.26 18.03
N LYS A 697 -55.85 30.74 16.84
CA LYS A 697 -55.58 29.32 16.55
C LYS A 697 -54.29 29.24 15.74
N ILE A 698 -53.38 28.33 16.09
CA ILE A 698 -52.04 28.21 15.50
C ILE A 698 -51.72 26.72 15.33
N LYS A 699 -51.20 26.31 14.18
CA LYS A 699 -50.77 24.93 13.91
C LYS A 699 -49.63 24.91 12.90
N LEU A 700 -48.79 23.90 12.99
CA LEU A 700 -47.78 23.61 11.97
C LEU A 700 -48.38 22.84 10.79
N THR A 701 -47.61 22.71 9.72
CA THR A 701 -47.91 21.87 8.55
C THR A 701 -46.66 21.10 8.13
N GLY A 702 -46.78 20.15 7.20
CA GLY A 702 -45.65 19.36 6.70
C GLY A 702 -44.93 18.57 7.81
N GLU A 703 -43.66 18.26 7.58
CA GLU A 703 -42.77 17.56 8.51
C GLU A 703 -42.58 18.34 9.83
N MET A 704 -42.67 19.67 9.80
CA MET A 704 -42.70 20.49 11.02
C MET A 704 -43.86 20.09 11.94
N ALA A 705 -45.02 19.71 11.37
CA ALA A 705 -46.16 19.20 12.14
C ALA A 705 -45.97 17.76 12.62
N ASP A 706 -45.04 16.98 12.07
CA ASP A 706 -44.72 15.62 12.52
C ASP A 706 -43.70 15.64 13.66
N HIS A 707 -42.68 16.51 13.58
CA HIS A 707 -41.59 16.60 14.57
C HIS A 707 -41.80 17.61 15.71
N TYR A 708 -42.70 18.58 15.58
CA TYR A 708 -42.97 19.59 16.61
C TYR A 708 -44.46 19.68 16.99
N ASP A 709 -44.70 20.06 18.23
CA ASP A 709 -45.93 20.69 18.71
C ASP A 709 -45.74 22.22 18.70
N ILE A 710 -46.78 22.99 18.40
CA ILE A 710 -46.78 24.45 18.66
C ILE A 710 -47.74 24.79 19.81
N TYR A 711 -47.17 25.12 20.97
CA TYR A 711 -47.89 25.50 22.17
C TYR A 711 -48.08 27.01 22.24
N TYR A 712 -49.26 27.46 22.64
CA TYR A 712 -49.56 28.88 22.81
C TYR A 712 -50.60 29.10 23.91
N ARG A 713 -50.55 30.27 24.54
CA ARG A 713 -51.57 30.72 25.50
C ARG A 713 -51.89 32.20 25.34
N ALA A 714 -53.06 32.57 25.84
CA ALA A 714 -53.64 33.90 25.75
C ALA A 714 -53.73 34.53 27.14
N GLN A 715 -53.31 35.78 27.26
CA GLN A 715 -53.79 36.67 28.30
C GLN A 715 -55.05 37.36 27.75
N VAL A 716 -56.15 37.27 28.50
CA VAL A 716 -57.45 37.83 28.14
C VAL A 716 -57.92 38.77 29.25
N GLU A 717 -58.57 39.86 28.85
CA GLU A 717 -59.26 40.80 29.74
C GLU A 717 -60.16 40.09 30.77
N GLU A 718 -60.12 40.55 32.03
CA GLU A 718 -60.81 39.99 33.22
C GLU A 718 -60.49 38.51 33.57
N LEU A 719 -59.87 37.73 32.68
CA LEU A 719 -59.57 36.32 32.87
C LEU A 719 -58.09 36.03 33.16
N GLY A 720 -57.19 36.95 32.78
CA GLY A 720 -55.75 36.78 32.93
C GLY A 720 -55.18 35.75 31.94
N TRP A 721 -54.09 35.10 32.32
CA TRP A 721 -53.49 34.03 31.51
C TRP A 721 -54.35 32.76 31.54
N LEU A 722 -54.83 32.36 30.37
CA LEU A 722 -55.48 31.08 30.14
C LEU A 722 -54.45 29.95 30.04
N GLU A 723 -54.94 28.70 30.12
CA GLU A 723 -54.13 27.50 29.98
C GLU A 723 -53.45 27.39 28.61
N TRP A 724 -52.33 26.65 28.57
CA TRP A 724 -51.63 26.32 27.33
C TRP A 724 -52.48 25.39 26.47
N VAL A 725 -52.66 25.77 25.21
CA VAL A 725 -53.23 24.93 24.16
C VAL A 725 -52.17 24.69 23.08
N LYS A 726 -52.47 23.81 22.11
CA LYS A 726 -51.59 23.50 20.99
C LYS A 726 -52.37 23.14 19.73
N ASP A 727 -51.68 23.15 18.59
CA ASP A 727 -52.05 22.49 17.34
C ASP A 727 -53.51 22.71 16.89
N GLY A 728 -53.87 23.98 16.64
CA GLY A 728 -55.15 24.40 16.07
C GLY A 728 -56.28 24.58 17.08
N LYS A 729 -56.05 24.31 18.37
CA LYS A 729 -56.99 24.60 19.47
C LYS A 729 -57.14 26.11 19.72
N GLU A 730 -58.24 26.50 20.35
CA GLU A 730 -58.53 27.91 20.62
C GLU A 730 -57.80 28.43 21.87
N ALA A 731 -57.02 29.51 21.72
CA ALA A 731 -56.52 30.31 22.83
C ALA A 731 -57.24 31.67 22.83
N GLY A 732 -57.92 32.01 23.92
CA GLY A 732 -58.73 33.23 24.04
C GLY A 732 -60.21 32.92 24.28
N THR A 733 -61.10 33.80 23.84
CA THR A 733 -62.56 33.62 23.96
C THR A 733 -63.35 34.08 22.73
N THR A 734 -63.76 33.16 21.85
CA THR A 734 -64.78 33.45 20.83
C THR A 734 -66.07 33.98 21.47
N GLY A 735 -66.58 35.12 20.98
CA GLY A 735 -67.96 35.56 21.21
C GLY A 735 -68.32 36.03 22.63
N LYS A 736 -67.33 36.23 23.51
CA LYS A 736 -67.55 36.81 24.86
C LYS A 736 -67.31 38.32 24.94
N GLY A 737 -66.66 38.91 23.94
CA GLY A 737 -66.35 40.35 23.90
C GLY A 737 -65.11 40.79 24.69
N TYR A 738 -64.38 39.86 25.30
CA TYR A 738 -63.10 40.16 25.97
C TYR A 738 -61.96 40.20 24.94
N ARG A 739 -61.07 41.20 25.07
CA ARG A 739 -59.85 41.30 24.24
C ARG A 739 -58.76 40.32 24.69
N LEU A 740 -57.93 39.90 23.73
CA LEU A 740 -56.54 39.54 23.95
C LEU A 740 -55.74 40.80 24.31
N GLU A 741 -54.96 40.78 25.40
CA GLU A 741 -53.93 41.81 25.67
C GLU A 741 -52.51 41.29 25.42
N SER A 742 -52.26 39.98 25.60
CA SER A 742 -50.96 39.35 25.38
C SER A 742 -51.03 37.91 24.88
N LEU A 743 -49.96 37.44 24.21
CA LEU A 743 -49.73 36.06 23.81
C LEU A 743 -48.34 35.57 24.25
N GLU A 744 -48.21 34.26 24.44
CA GLU A 744 -46.93 33.54 24.44
C GLU A 744 -47.08 32.34 23.48
N ILE A 745 -46.07 32.09 22.64
CA ILE A 745 -46.07 31.04 21.61
C ILE A 745 -44.69 30.35 21.64
N LYS A 746 -44.65 29.02 21.63
CA LYS A 746 -43.39 28.26 21.63
C LYS A 746 -43.52 26.96 20.84
N LEU A 747 -42.48 26.65 20.08
CA LEU A 747 -42.26 25.31 19.57
C LEU A 747 -41.76 24.39 20.69
N VAL A 748 -42.22 23.14 20.68
CA VAL A 748 -41.71 22.09 21.56
C VAL A 748 -41.46 20.84 20.70
N PRO A 749 -40.25 20.27 20.68
CA PRO A 749 -40.00 19.02 19.98
C PRO A 749 -40.92 17.92 20.50
N LYS A 750 -41.48 17.13 19.61
CA LYS A 750 -42.10 15.85 19.99
C LYS A 750 -40.98 14.88 20.32
N THR A 751 -40.92 14.46 21.58
CA THR A 751 -40.12 13.29 21.97
C THR A 751 -40.68 12.07 21.27
N GLU A 752 -39.81 11.26 20.67
CA GLU A 752 -40.15 9.91 20.20
C GLU A 752 -40.78 9.10 21.36
N GLY A 753 -41.77 8.26 21.05
CA GLY A 753 -42.68 7.63 22.03
C GLY A 753 -42.64 6.11 22.01
#